data_AF-A0A7L9C001-F1
#
_entry.id   AF-A0A7L9C001-F1
#
_cell.length_a   1.000
_cell.length_b   1.000
_cell.length_c   1.000
_cell.angle_alpha   90.00
_cell.angle_beta   90.00
_cell.angle_gamma   90.00
#
_symmetry.space_group_name_H-M   'P 1'
#
loop_
_entity.id
_entity.type
_entity.pdbx_description
1 polymer ?
#
loop_
_entity_poly.entity_id
_entity_poly.type
_entity_poly.pdbx_seq_one_letter_code
_entity_poly.pdbx_strand_id
1 'polypeptide(L)'
;MITHAGDDSRADLLPATGADGQTRRADPRLSTVLITNGNLLSMLSLGDWLYHHGHHLKAVVITTKLPSTKSNLTGLWKMYLRSGFSYTYFKLNTNRFLPSRLAARGLPTTIPQLIRLYRLPTDIIYADNVNDADVIRRIRSYEPSVLLSFSATSRFSDALIEVPSRVALNIHYALLPEYAGLSPYYWYVHHRETVAGITMHVIHSKLDAGPIICQERFDAQGITSVTGLLIRQMELVSPVLCRYYDGDLHEDRATPQNLTRRTYYRHPTRQQVWDFKHRRLQFTTQQDVNRVIEMARFCRDRAPQAVADNFQRRARLCTPADLRSSLAEGDASAPPNARQDIAQIARSWYVPPKVPRRDTFLVYSLDFVLATLQGCIAEPQRVRRTAPWLTVGVIVRSLMAIMQIVIMGLAWVPILNWFVEIAARTFTRNAAGFFLRSCYWKARLKRLGVDTIIDQGVEIWGPANVCIGSHAHIDTNVRLAAGERRHRQHGYIVVGDHVHLGPGVHIAGRGGVEIRDFVGIMANAHLYSATGVIERPQDPGQLISMSHMAPHDQQYVYEAPILIDDFAFVGMMTRIMPGVKIGYGAIVHANCEVTQDVPPFANIGAVPRGRQIGWRRPRRRSPHLNGNGEAPATGAKPTPRSTETPSFDSLGGSDLAR
;
A
#
# COMPACT_ATOMS: atom_id res chain seq x y z
N MET A 1 15.70 30.96 50.09
CA MET A 1 14.36 31.17 50.68
C MET A 1 13.48 31.69 49.54
N ILE A 2 12.49 31.01 48.96
CA ILE A 2 11.65 29.87 49.36
C ILE A 2 11.30 29.08 48.07
N THR A 3 11.60 27.78 48.12
CA THR A 3 11.09 26.59 47.39
C THR A 3 10.57 26.66 45.95
N HIS A 4 11.31 26.00 45.05
CA HIS A 4 10.78 25.27 43.89
C HIS A 4 10.03 24.00 44.36
N ALA A 5 8.78 23.83 43.92
CA ALA A 5 8.08 22.56 43.90
C ALA A 5 7.63 22.32 42.46
N GLY A 6 8.07 21.19 41.89
CA GLY A 6 7.68 20.75 40.55
C GLY A 6 6.27 20.19 40.52
N ASP A 7 5.69 20.17 39.33
CA ASP A 7 4.57 19.27 39.02
C ASP A 7 4.80 18.71 37.60
N ASP A 8 5.35 17.49 37.59
CA ASP A 8 5.47 16.59 36.45
C ASP A 8 4.08 15.98 36.16
N SER A 9 3.45 16.40 35.06
CA SER A 9 2.23 15.73 34.55
C SER A 9 2.24 15.52 33.03
N ARG A 10 3.39 15.11 32.49
CA ARG A 10 3.49 14.47 31.17
C ARG A 10 4.19 13.11 31.30
N ALA A 11 3.46 12.15 31.86
CA ALA A 11 3.82 10.73 31.84
C ALA A 11 2.78 9.95 31.04
N ASP A 12 3.26 9.26 30.01
CA ASP A 12 2.80 7.96 29.48
C ASP A 12 1.29 7.68 29.45
N LEU A 13 0.66 7.98 28.31
CA LEU A 13 -0.57 7.30 27.89
C LEU A 13 -0.23 5.89 27.40
N LEU A 14 -0.03 4.97 28.34
CA LEU A 14 -0.17 3.53 28.11
C LEU A 14 -1.66 3.19 27.87
N PRO A 15 -1.98 2.15 27.07
CA PRO A 15 -3.37 1.74 26.87
C PRO A 15 -3.98 1.27 28.20
N ALA A 16 -5.19 1.72 28.49
CA ALA A 16 -5.93 1.38 29.70
C ALA A 16 -6.12 -0.14 29.80
N THR A 17 -5.61 -0.74 30.87
CA THR A 17 -5.84 -2.14 31.21
C THR A 17 -7.24 -2.29 31.81
N GLY A 18 -8.12 -2.98 31.09
CA GLY A 18 -9.38 -3.49 31.64
C GLY A 18 -9.14 -4.55 32.72
N ALA A 19 -10.13 -4.78 33.58
CA ALA A 19 -10.07 -5.60 34.79
C ALA A 19 -9.68 -7.09 34.60
N ASP A 20 -9.45 -7.56 33.38
CA ASP A 20 -9.18 -8.97 33.06
C ASP A 20 -7.78 -9.22 32.50
N GLY A 21 -6.84 -8.27 32.57
CA GLY A 21 -5.42 -8.50 32.26
C GLY A 21 -5.07 -8.92 30.82
N GLN A 22 -6.05 -9.05 29.93
CA GLN A 22 -5.85 -9.27 28.50
C GLN A 22 -5.93 -7.91 27.77
N THR A 23 -4.84 -7.53 27.11
CA THR A 23 -4.89 -6.50 26.07
C THR A 23 -5.84 -6.98 24.98
N ARG A 24 -7.07 -6.45 24.95
CA ARG A 24 -8.05 -6.75 23.90
C ARG A 24 -7.46 -6.27 22.57
N ARG A 25 -7.14 -7.24 21.70
CA ARG A 25 -6.62 -6.99 20.35
C ARG A 25 -7.72 -6.37 19.48
N ALA A 26 -7.37 -5.37 18.68
CA ALA A 26 -8.20 -4.83 17.61
C ALA A 26 -8.83 -5.96 16.77
N ASP A 27 -10.11 -5.85 16.43
CA ASP A 27 -10.84 -6.86 15.66
C ASP A 27 -10.21 -7.01 14.26
N PRO A 28 -9.53 -8.14 13.97
CA PRO A 28 -8.78 -8.33 12.73
C PRO A 28 -9.67 -8.43 11.48
N ARG A 29 -11.01 -8.31 11.61
CA ARG A 29 -11.99 -8.51 10.54
C ARG A 29 -12.58 -7.23 9.94
N LEU A 30 -12.24 -6.04 10.44
CA LEU A 30 -12.82 -4.80 9.90
C LEU A 30 -12.31 -4.50 8.48
N SER A 31 -13.24 -4.50 7.52
CA SER A 31 -13.10 -4.03 6.14
C SER A 31 -13.94 -2.77 5.96
N THR A 32 -13.34 -1.69 5.45
CA THR A 32 -13.99 -0.36 5.41
C THR A 32 -14.02 0.21 4.00
N VAL A 33 -15.17 0.75 3.61
CA VAL A 33 -15.29 1.71 2.50
C VAL A 33 -15.62 3.09 3.07
N LEU A 34 -14.81 4.09 2.72
CA LEU A 34 -15.00 5.48 3.13
C LEU A 34 -15.71 6.27 2.02
N ILE A 35 -16.79 6.96 2.34
CA ILE A 35 -17.46 7.92 1.44
C ILE A 35 -17.22 9.34 1.96
N THR A 36 -16.61 10.18 1.14
CA THR A 36 -16.24 11.55 1.54
C THR A 36 -16.17 12.50 0.34
N ASN A 37 -16.19 13.81 0.58
CA ASN A 37 -15.84 14.81 -0.44
C ASN A 37 -14.32 14.93 -0.69
N GLY A 38 -13.49 14.28 0.13
CA GLY A 38 -12.04 14.18 -0.04
C GLY A 38 -11.26 15.48 0.15
N ASN A 39 -11.88 16.55 0.63
CA ASN A 39 -11.27 17.88 0.74
C ASN A 39 -10.23 17.96 1.89
N LEU A 40 -9.61 19.14 2.03
CA LEU A 40 -8.60 19.41 3.06
C LEU A 40 -9.11 19.13 4.47
N LEU A 41 -10.35 19.51 4.79
CA LEU A 41 -10.92 19.32 6.11
C LEU A 41 -11.10 17.84 6.43
N SER A 42 -11.64 17.07 5.48
CA SER A 42 -11.76 15.62 5.57
C SER A 42 -10.39 14.96 5.75
N MET A 43 -9.39 15.39 4.98
CA MET A 43 -8.02 14.90 5.11
C MET A 43 -7.44 15.14 6.50
N LEU A 44 -7.58 16.35 7.04
CA LEU A 44 -7.04 16.70 8.35
C LEU A 44 -7.77 16.01 9.50
N SER A 45 -9.09 15.79 9.38
CA SER A 45 -9.91 15.13 10.41
C SER A 45 -9.61 13.63 10.51
N LEU A 46 -9.32 13.00 9.37
CA LEU A 46 -9.11 11.56 9.26
C LEU A 46 -7.62 11.19 9.25
N GLY A 47 -6.71 12.16 9.27
CA GLY A 47 -5.29 11.92 9.00
C GLY A 47 -4.62 10.97 9.99
N ASP A 48 -4.93 11.11 11.28
CA ASP A 48 -4.37 10.26 12.34
C ASP A 48 -5.02 8.86 12.33
N TRP A 49 -6.33 8.77 12.10
CA TRP A 49 -6.99 7.48 11.87
C TRP A 49 -6.44 6.75 10.64
N LEU A 50 -6.22 7.45 9.51
CA LEU A 50 -5.61 6.86 8.31
C LEU A 50 -4.19 6.36 8.56
N TYR A 51 -3.45 7.03 9.45
CA TYR A 51 -2.12 6.61 9.87
C TYR A 51 -2.17 5.29 10.67
N HIS A 52 -3.06 5.19 11.66
CA HIS A 52 -3.14 4.01 12.54
C HIS A 52 -3.93 2.82 11.95
N HIS A 53 -5.02 3.11 11.24
CA HIS A 53 -6.05 2.16 10.82
C HIS A 53 -6.34 2.18 9.31
N GLY A 54 -5.60 2.96 8.51
CA GLY A 54 -5.80 3.04 7.05
C GLY A 54 -5.68 1.70 6.31
N HIS A 55 -5.07 0.67 6.93
CA HIS A 55 -5.00 -0.68 6.39
C HIS A 55 -6.35 -1.42 6.33
N HIS A 56 -7.35 -0.99 7.11
CA HIS A 56 -8.74 -1.47 7.02
C HIS A 56 -9.48 -0.88 5.81
N LEU A 57 -8.95 0.18 5.19
CA LEU A 57 -9.61 0.91 4.11
C LEU A 57 -9.38 0.23 2.75
N LYS A 58 -10.42 -0.42 2.22
CA LYS A 58 -10.39 -1.10 0.91
C LYS A 58 -10.59 -0.14 -0.25
N ALA A 59 -11.56 0.77 -0.10
CA ALA A 59 -11.83 1.79 -1.09
C ALA A 59 -12.26 3.12 -0.44
N VAL A 60 -12.01 4.21 -1.15
CA VAL A 60 -12.56 5.52 -0.86
C VAL A 60 -13.39 6.02 -2.05
N VAL A 61 -14.63 6.43 -1.78
CA VAL A 61 -15.51 7.07 -2.76
C VAL A 61 -15.49 8.58 -2.53
N ILE A 62 -15.01 9.31 -3.53
CA ILE A 62 -14.89 10.76 -3.56
C ILE A 62 -16.09 11.35 -4.29
N THR A 63 -16.94 12.08 -3.56
CA THR A 63 -18.11 12.76 -4.13
C THR A 63 -17.71 14.07 -4.80
N THR A 64 -17.83 14.16 -6.12
CA THR A 64 -17.33 15.28 -6.94
C THR A 64 -18.35 16.41 -7.11
N LYS A 65 -19.65 16.12 -6.91
CA LYS A 65 -20.74 17.05 -7.16
C LYS A 65 -21.46 17.48 -5.88
N LEU A 66 -21.88 18.75 -5.83
CA LEU A 66 -22.79 19.22 -4.80
C LEU A 66 -24.20 18.64 -5.03
N PRO A 67 -24.94 18.27 -3.97
CA PRO A 67 -26.24 17.64 -4.08
C PRO A 67 -27.25 18.59 -4.72
N SER A 68 -28.14 18.04 -5.56
CA SER A 68 -29.30 18.76 -6.12
C SER A 68 -28.96 19.98 -7.00
N THR A 69 -27.76 20.01 -7.61
CA THR A 69 -27.37 21.06 -8.57
C THR A 69 -26.87 20.48 -9.88
N LYS A 70 -27.20 21.13 -11.01
CA LYS A 70 -26.72 20.72 -12.34
C LYS A 70 -25.19 20.80 -12.44
N SER A 71 -24.58 21.79 -11.78
CA SER A 71 -23.13 21.95 -11.67
C SER A 71 -22.71 22.53 -10.31
N ASN A 72 -21.43 22.43 -9.98
CA ASN A 72 -20.86 23.05 -8.78
C ASN A 72 -20.92 24.59 -8.82
N LEU A 73 -20.87 25.19 -10.02
CA LEU A 73 -21.01 26.65 -10.19
C LEU A 73 -22.43 27.11 -9.82
N THR A 74 -23.46 26.36 -10.23
CA THR A 74 -24.84 26.65 -9.83
C THR A 74 -25.03 26.52 -8.32
N GLY A 75 -24.38 25.55 -7.68
CA GLY A 75 -24.40 25.41 -6.21
C GLY A 75 -23.75 26.60 -5.50
N LEU A 76 -22.58 27.04 -5.99
CA LEU A 76 -21.91 28.24 -5.48
C LEU A 76 -22.76 29.50 -5.65
N TRP A 77 -23.41 29.67 -6.80
CA TRP A 77 -24.31 30.78 -7.07
C TRP A 77 -25.53 30.77 -6.13
N LYS A 78 -26.19 29.62 -5.95
CA LYS A 78 -27.29 29.46 -4.97
C LYS A 78 -26.83 29.80 -3.55
N MET A 79 -25.62 29.39 -3.18
CA MET A 79 -25.05 29.72 -1.87
C MET A 79 -24.80 31.23 -1.70
N TYR A 80 -24.30 31.89 -2.74
CA TYR A 80 -24.10 33.35 -2.77
C TYR A 80 -25.43 34.11 -2.66
N LEU A 81 -26.45 33.69 -3.41
CA LEU A 81 -27.78 34.30 -3.32
C LEU A 81 -28.33 34.16 -1.90
N ARG A 82 -28.23 32.97 -1.30
CA ARG A 82 -28.75 32.69 0.04
C ARG A 82 -27.97 33.38 1.17
N SER A 83 -26.65 33.31 1.15
CA SER A 83 -25.78 33.59 2.32
C SER A 83 -24.90 34.83 2.13
N GLY A 84 -24.87 35.40 0.92
CA GLY A 84 -24.06 36.55 0.57
C GLY A 84 -22.57 36.24 0.36
N PHE A 85 -21.82 37.30 0.08
CA PHE A 85 -20.41 37.21 -0.32
C PHE A 85 -19.52 36.56 0.75
N SER A 86 -19.62 36.99 2.01
CA SER A 86 -18.64 36.60 3.02
C SER A 86 -18.70 35.13 3.43
N TYR A 87 -19.89 34.56 3.56
CA TYR A 87 -20.03 33.12 3.81
C TYR A 87 -19.59 32.29 2.60
N THR A 88 -19.92 32.76 1.38
CA THR A 88 -19.48 32.13 0.13
C THR A 88 -17.96 32.14 0.00
N TYR A 89 -17.33 33.28 0.31
CA TYR A 89 -15.88 33.43 0.34
C TYR A 89 -15.25 32.53 1.39
N PHE A 90 -15.82 32.41 2.59
CA PHE A 90 -15.34 31.46 3.61
C PHE A 90 -15.32 30.02 3.08
N LYS A 91 -16.36 29.59 2.37
CA LYS A 91 -16.42 28.25 1.75
C LYS A 91 -15.42 28.08 0.61
N LEU A 92 -15.21 29.10 -0.22
CA LEU A 92 -14.17 29.09 -1.27
C LEU A 92 -12.76 29.10 -0.66
N ASN A 93 -12.54 29.85 0.41
CA ASN A 93 -11.26 29.89 1.09
C ASN A 93 -10.90 28.52 1.66
N THR A 94 -11.83 27.89 2.38
CA THR A 94 -11.63 26.56 3.00
C THR A 94 -11.49 25.43 1.97
N ASN A 95 -12.23 25.46 0.85
CA ASN A 95 -12.24 24.37 -0.13
C ASN A 95 -11.33 24.58 -1.35
N ARG A 96 -10.89 25.81 -1.63
CA ARG A 96 -10.10 26.14 -2.84
C ARG A 96 -8.83 26.92 -2.52
N PHE A 97 -8.94 28.12 -1.93
CA PHE A 97 -7.77 29.01 -1.81
C PHE A 97 -6.73 28.52 -0.79
N LEU A 98 -7.17 28.14 0.41
CA LEU A 98 -6.27 27.62 1.45
C LEU A 98 -5.61 26.30 1.00
N PRO A 99 -6.34 25.30 0.48
CA PRO A 99 -5.73 24.12 -0.14
C PRO A 99 -4.67 24.47 -1.19
N SER A 100 -4.96 25.37 -2.14
CA SER A 100 -3.96 25.78 -3.15
C SER A 100 -2.68 26.36 -2.54
N ARG A 101 -2.81 27.18 -1.48
CA ARG A 101 -1.65 27.74 -0.74
C ARG A 101 -0.85 26.68 0.02
N LEU A 102 -1.49 25.62 0.50
CA LEU A 102 -0.82 24.49 1.16
C LEU A 102 -0.12 23.59 0.12
N ALA A 103 -0.78 23.30 -0.98
CA ALA A 103 -0.23 22.51 -2.08
C ALA A 103 1.02 23.17 -2.69
N ALA A 104 1.02 24.50 -2.84
CA ALA A 104 2.19 25.27 -3.27
C ALA A 104 3.41 25.14 -2.33
N ARG A 105 3.18 24.75 -1.06
CA ARG A 105 4.22 24.46 -0.06
C ARG A 105 4.55 22.96 0.04
N GLY A 106 4.06 22.14 -0.89
CA GLY A 106 4.26 20.69 -0.89
C GLY A 106 3.53 19.95 0.23
N LEU A 107 2.48 20.54 0.81
CA LEU A 107 1.68 19.90 1.85
C LEU A 107 0.50 19.13 1.24
N PRO A 108 0.10 17.99 1.84
CA PRO A 108 -1.07 17.25 1.39
C PRO A 108 -2.35 18.05 1.68
N THR A 109 -3.34 17.92 0.79
CA THR A 109 -4.58 18.72 0.84
C THR A 109 -5.86 17.93 0.59
N THR A 110 -5.75 16.63 0.32
CA THR A 110 -6.89 15.77 0.00
C THR A 110 -6.67 14.35 0.51
N ILE A 111 -7.74 13.62 0.77
CA ILE A 111 -7.68 12.20 1.17
C ILE A 111 -6.92 11.34 0.13
N PRO A 112 -7.19 11.43 -1.19
CA PRO A 112 -6.40 10.74 -2.21
C PRO A 112 -4.89 11.01 -2.16
N GLN A 113 -4.48 12.26 -1.88
CA GLN A 113 -3.06 12.59 -1.72
C GLN A 113 -2.48 11.90 -0.48
N LEU A 114 -3.20 11.89 0.64
CA LEU A 114 -2.74 11.27 1.87
C LEU A 114 -2.66 9.74 1.76
N ILE A 115 -3.64 9.09 1.12
CA ILE A 115 -3.62 7.65 0.79
C ILE A 115 -2.36 7.29 -0.01
N ARG A 116 -2.05 8.07 -1.06
CA ARG A 116 -0.85 7.88 -1.88
C ARG A 116 0.43 8.12 -1.10
N LEU A 117 0.43 9.14 -0.23
CA LEU A 117 1.56 9.50 0.60
C LEU A 117 1.88 8.39 1.62
N TYR A 118 0.87 7.78 2.22
CA TYR A 118 0.98 6.66 3.17
C TYR A 118 1.11 5.29 2.50
N ARG A 119 0.97 5.23 1.17
CA ARG A 119 0.99 3.99 0.35
C ARG A 119 -0.03 2.95 0.82
N LEU A 120 -1.23 3.41 1.16
CA LEU A 120 -2.32 2.51 1.53
C LEU A 120 -2.83 1.75 0.30
N PRO A 121 -3.14 0.45 0.41
CA PRO A 121 -3.71 -0.35 -0.67
C PRO A 121 -5.21 -0.13 -0.81
N THR A 122 -5.56 1.11 -1.14
CA THR A 122 -6.94 1.58 -1.17
C THR A 122 -7.28 2.07 -2.57
N ASP A 123 -8.37 1.56 -3.12
CA ASP A 123 -8.90 2.04 -4.40
C ASP A 123 -9.60 3.39 -4.25
N ILE A 124 -9.39 4.29 -5.22
CA ILE A 124 -10.02 5.61 -5.23
C ILE A 124 -11.09 5.64 -6.32
N ILE A 125 -12.33 5.85 -5.91
CA ILE A 125 -13.51 5.88 -6.77
C ILE A 125 -14.02 7.32 -6.80
N TYR A 126 -14.13 7.93 -7.97
CA TYR A 126 -14.79 9.22 -8.12
C TYR A 126 -16.23 9.00 -8.57
N ALA A 127 -17.17 9.61 -7.87
CA ALA A 127 -18.60 9.47 -8.15
C ALA A 127 -19.30 10.83 -8.06
N ASP A 128 -20.08 11.17 -9.09
CA ASP A 128 -20.96 12.34 -9.05
C ASP A 128 -22.14 12.11 -8.10
N ASN A 129 -22.66 10.88 -8.06
CA ASN A 129 -23.70 10.45 -7.13
C ASN A 129 -23.36 9.07 -6.56
N VAL A 130 -23.32 8.98 -5.23
CA VAL A 130 -22.97 7.73 -4.52
C VAL A 130 -24.06 6.67 -4.60
N ASN A 131 -25.28 7.08 -4.94
CA ASN A 131 -26.43 6.19 -5.05
C ASN A 131 -26.58 5.59 -6.46
N ASP A 132 -25.70 5.92 -7.41
CA ASP A 132 -25.75 5.32 -8.74
C ASP A 132 -25.50 3.82 -8.63
N ALA A 133 -26.27 3.02 -9.37
CA ALA A 133 -26.25 1.56 -9.27
C ALA A 133 -24.84 0.98 -9.48
N ASP A 134 -24.05 1.56 -10.39
CA ASP A 134 -22.66 1.15 -10.63
C ASP A 134 -21.74 1.45 -9.45
N VAL A 135 -21.96 2.56 -8.76
CA VAL A 135 -21.18 2.94 -7.57
C VAL A 135 -21.51 1.99 -6.42
N ILE A 136 -22.79 1.73 -6.17
CA ILE A 136 -23.24 0.77 -5.15
C ILE A 136 -22.68 -0.64 -5.45
N ARG A 137 -22.73 -1.08 -6.72
CA ARG A 137 -22.19 -2.38 -7.15
C ARG A 137 -20.69 -2.50 -6.85
N ARG A 138 -19.92 -1.44 -7.15
CA ARG A 138 -18.49 -1.38 -6.83
C ARG A 138 -18.24 -1.35 -5.33
N ILE A 139 -19.04 -0.63 -4.55
CA ILE A 139 -18.90 -0.65 -3.08
C ILE A 139 -19.17 -2.06 -2.54
N ARG A 140 -20.21 -2.74 -3.04
CA ARG A 140 -20.54 -4.12 -2.67
C ARG A 140 -19.42 -5.11 -2.97
N SER A 141 -18.69 -4.95 -4.08
CA SER A 141 -17.60 -5.88 -4.44
C SER A 141 -16.40 -5.85 -3.50
N TYR A 142 -16.29 -4.86 -2.61
CA TYR A 142 -15.27 -4.84 -1.55
C TYR A 142 -15.71 -5.54 -0.25
N GLU A 143 -16.95 -6.03 -0.21
CA GLU A 143 -17.56 -6.69 0.95
C GLU A 143 -17.25 -5.95 2.28
N PRO A 144 -17.56 -4.64 2.37
CA PRO A 144 -17.21 -3.87 3.56
C PRO A 144 -17.99 -4.38 4.77
N SER A 145 -17.32 -4.51 5.90
CA SER A 145 -18.00 -4.59 7.20
C SER A 145 -18.52 -3.21 7.63
N VAL A 146 -17.78 -2.15 7.33
CA VAL A 146 -18.09 -0.78 7.74
C VAL A 146 -18.19 0.11 6.52
N LEU A 147 -19.31 0.82 6.39
CA LEU A 147 -19.45 1.94 5.47
C LEU A 147 -19.30 3.23 6.27
N LEU A 148 -18.16 3.91 6.12
CA LEU A 148 -17.88 5.15 6.85
C LEU A 148 -18.23 6.37 5.98
N SER A 149 -19.21 7.17 6.40
CA SER A 149 -19.49 8.49 5.85
C SER A 149 -18.72 9.57 6.61
N PHE A 150 -18.01 10.43 5.89
CA PHE A 150 -17.41 11.62 6.47
C PHE A 150 -17.46 12.81 5.51
N SER A 151 -18.23 13.84 5.85
CA SER A 151 -18.45 15.01 4.99
C SER A 151 -18.92 14.65 3.57
N ALA A 152 -19.66 13.55 3.43
CA ALA A 152 -20.28 13.15 2.18
C ALA A 152 -21.34 14.19 1.77
N THR A 153 -21.39 14.52 0.48
CA THR A 153 -22.27 15.60 -0.01
C THR A 153 -23.67 15.11 -0.34
N SER A 154 -23.92 13.79 -0.32
CA SER A 154 -25.18 13.19 -0.78
C SER A 154 -25.84 12.37 0.33
N ARG A 155 -27.18 12.37 0.37
CA ARG A 155 -27.95 11.43 1.20
C ARG A 155 -27.78 10.03 0.63
N PHE A 156 -27.57 9.03 1.48
CA PHE A 156 -27.44 7.64 1.06
C PHE A 156 -28.82 7.01 0.88
N SER A 157 -28.99 6.24 -0.19
CA SER A 157 -30.17 5.40 -0.40
C SER A 157 -30.13 4.20 0.54
N ASP A 158 -31.29 3.60 0.82
CA ASP A 158 -31.38 2.40 1.66
C ASP A 158 -30.53 1.25 1.08
N ALA A 159 -30.55 1.10 -0.26
CA ALA A 159 -29.72 0.14 -0.98
C ALA A 159 -28.20 0.30 -0.77
N LEU A 160 -27.74 1.50 -0.43
CA LEU A 160 -26.34 1.79 -0.06
C LEU A 160 -26.10 1.60 1.45
N ILE A 161 -27.05 2.00 2.29
CA ILE A 161 -26.99 1.84 3.76
C ILE A 161 -26.94 0.36 4.16
N GLU A 162 -27.57 -0.51 3.38
CA GLU A 162 -27.61 -1.97 3.59
C GLU A 162 -26.39 -2.73 3.04
N VAL A 163 -25.47 -2.05 2.33
CA VAL A 163 -24.27 -2.68 1.77
C VAL A 163 -23.33 -3.26 2.83
N PRO A 164 -22.94 -2.53 3.89
CA PRO A 164 -21.99 -3.07 4.86
C PRO A 164 -22.59 -4.24 5.63
N SER A 165 -21.81 -5.31 5.82
CA SER A 165 -22.26 -6.50 6.56
C SER A 165 -22.43 -6.27 8.06
N ARG A 166 -21.88 -5.18 8.59
CA ARG A 166 -21.92 -4.85 10.02
C ARG A 166 -22.60 -3.50 10.28
N VAL A 167 -22.06 -2.38 9.77
CA VAL A 167 -22.66 -1.06 10.06
C VAL A 167 -22.32 0.04 9.05
N ALA A 168 -23.27 0.94 8.83
CA ALA A 168 -23.05 2.23 8.17
C ALA A 168 -22.93 3.34 9.22
N LEU A 169 -21.80 4.05 9.27
CA LEU A 169 -21.46 5.04 10.29
C LEU A 169 -21.28 6.43 9.70
N ASN A 170 -21.66 7.46 10.45
CA ASN A 170 -21.33 8.84 10.12
C ASN A 170 -20.80 9.57 11.36
N ILE A 171 -19.86 10.50 11.14
CA ILE A 171 -19.40 11.43 12.17
C ILE A 171 -19.89 12.82 11.81
N HIS A 172 -20.72 13.37 12.69
CA HIS A 172 -21.32 14.68 12.54
C HIS A 172 -20.70 15.68 13.52
N TYR A 173 -20.50 16.92 13.08
CA TYR A 173 -19.85 17.98 13.85
C TYR A 173 -20.81 18.66 14.85
N ALA A 174 -21.63 17.88 15.55
CA ALA A 174 -22.51 18.40 16.58
C ALA A 174 -22.84 17.34 17.62
N LEU A 175 -23.42 17.77 18.73
CA LEU A 175 -24.09 16.94 19.73
C LEU A 175 -25.53 16.68 19.28
N LEU A 176 -25.72 15.65 18.46
CA LEU A 176 -27.05 15.21 18.00
C LEU A 176 -27.96 14.84 19.20
N PRO A 177 -29.29 15.04 19.10
CA PRO A 177 -30.08 15.38 17.91
C PRO A 177 -30.08 16.87 17.52
N GLU A 178 -29.49 17.73 18.33
CA GLU A 178 -29.39 19.15 18.05
C GLU A 178 -28.35 19.43 16.95
N TYR A 179 -28.55 20.51 16.21
CA TYR A 179 -27.66 20.95 15.14
C TYR A 179 -27.47 19.93 14.00
N ALA A 180 -28.51 19.17 13.66
CA ALA A 180 -28.54 18.34 12.46
C ALA A 180 -28.46 19.19 11.18
N GLY A 181 -28.00 18.61 10.07
CA GLY A 181 -27.92 19.28 8.79
C GLY A 181 -26.58 19.99 8.52
N LEU A 182 -26.63 21.20 7.94
CA LEU A 182 -25.47 21.80 7.28
C LEU A 182 -24.70 22.80 8.16
N SER A 183 -23.37 22.73 8.07
CA SER A 183 -22.42 23.64 8.74
C SER A 183 -22.67 23.84 10.26
N PRO A 184 -22.77 22.78 11.09
CA PRO A 184 -23.01 22.94 12.52
C PRO A 184 -22.03 23.90 13.20
N TYR A 185 -20.75 23.84 12.85
CA TYR A 185 -19.70 24.74 13.35
C TYR A 185 -20.02 26.23 13.16
N TYR A 186 -20.74 26.61 12.12
CA TYR A 186 -21.18 28.00 11.96
C TYR A 186 -22.26 28.34 12.99
N TRP A 187 -23.20 27.42 13.20
CA TRP A 187 -24.35 27.60 14.08
C TRP A 187 -23.96 27.62 15.56
N TYR A 188 -23.03 26.78 15.99
CA TYR A 188 -22.45 26.83 17.34
C TYR A 188 -21.86 28.22 17.64
N VAL A 189 -21.04 28.77 16.73
CA VAL A 189 -20.46 30.12 16.91
C VAL A 189 -21.54 31.21 16.81
N HIS A 190 -22.50 31.06 15.89
CA HIS A 190 -23.62 32.00 15.72
C HIS A 190 -24.52 32.08 16.96
N HIS A 191 -24.76 30.96 17.66
CA HIS A 191 -25.53 30.92 18.90
C HIS A 191 -24.68 31.12 20.16
N ARG A 192 -23.35 31.27 20.02
CA ARG A 192 -22.41 31.45 21.13
C ARG A 192 -22.49 30.32 22.15
N GLU A 193 -22.63 29.10 21.65
CA GLU A 193 -22.62 27.90 22.47
C GLU A 193 -21.32 27.81 23.25
N THR A 194 -21.41 27.53 24.55
CA THR A 194 -20.25 27.33 25.43
C THR A 194 -19.78 25.88 25.44
N VAL A 195 -20.59 24.96 24.92
CA VAL A 195 -20.23 23.54 24.77
C VAL A 195 -20.47 23.12 23.33
N ALA A 196 -19.47 22.51 22.71
CA ALA A 196 -19.58 21.94 21.38
C ALA A 196 -19.01 20.52 21.36
N GLY A 197 -19.18 19.85 20.23
CA GLY A 197 -18.75 18.45 20.14
C GLY A 197 -18.94 17.83 18.78
N ILE A 198 -18.71 16.52 18.75
CA ILE A 198 -18.99 15.65 17.60
C ILE A 198 -19.80 14.44 18.04
N THR A 199 -20.54 13.85 17.11
CA THR A 199 -21.31 12.63 17.34
C THR A 199 -20.94 11.59 16.29
N MET A 200 -20.57 10.40 16.73
CA MET A 200 -20.56 9.19 15.89
C MET A 200 -21.91 8.49 16.03
N HIS A 201 -22.59 8.27 14.91
CA HIS A 201 -23.91 7.64 14.89
C HIS A 201 -24.05 6.68 13.71
N VAL A 202 -24.98 5.74 13.84
CA VAL A 202 -25.39 4.86 12.74
C VAL A 202 -26.16 5.68 11.71
N ILE A 203 -25.90 5.43 10.43
CA ILE A 203 -26.64 6.06 9.34
C ILE A 203 -28.04 5.44 9.28
N HIS A 204 -29.03 6.31 9.20
CA HIS A 204 -30.43 5.92 9.04
C HIS A 204 -31.02 6.65 7.83
N SER A 205 -32.18 6.20 7.35
CA SER A 205 -32.83 6.77 6.17
C SER A 205 -33.07 8.29 6.33
N LYS A 206 -33.44 8.75 7.54
CA LYS A 206 -33.55 10.17 7.89
C LYS A 206 -32.18 10.75 8.29
N LEU A 207 -31.82 11.86 7.64
CA LEU A 207 -30.54 12.56 7.86
C LEU A 207 -30.29 12.90 9.33
N ASP A 208 -29.11 12.50 9.81
CA ASP A 208 -28.57 12.72 11.15
C ASP A 208 -29.52 12.30 12.29
N ALA A 209 -30.36 11.28 12.05
CA ALA A 209 -31.39 10.84 13.01
C ALA A 209 -31.18 9.41 13.53
N GLY A 210 -30.10 8.73 13.11
CA GLY A 210 -29.83 7.35 13.53
C GLY A 210 -29.25 7.24 14.94
N PRO A 211 -29.26 6.03 15.54
CA PRO A 211 -28.74 5.78 16.88
C PRO A 211 -27.30 6.28 17.11
N ILE A 212 -27.05 6.86 18.28
CA ILE A 212 -25.77 7.44 18.69
C ILE A 212 -24.88 6.38 19.33
N ILE A 213 -23.66 6.22 18.82
CA ILE A 213 -22.63 5.34 19.40
C ILE A 213 -21.83 6.09 20.46
N CYS A 214 -21.40 7.31 20.14
CA CYS A 214 -20.56 8.11 21.02
C CYS A 214 -20.73 9.60 20.72
N GLN A 215 -20.63 10.42 21.75
CA GLN A 215 -20.51 11.88 21.63
C GLN A 215 -19.28 12.35 22.41
N GLU A 216 -18.48 13.19 21.77
CA GLU A 216 -17.36 13.87 22.41
C GLU A 216 -17.68 15.35 22.56
N ARG A 217 -17.41 15.88 23.75
CA ARG A 217 -17.71 17.26 24.13
C ARG A 217 -16.43 18.01 24.47
N PHE A 218 -16.42 19.30 24.18
CA PHE A 218 -15.36 20.20 24.63
C PHE A 218 -15.93 21.56 24.97
N ASP A 219 -15.22 22.28 25.84
CA ASP A 219 -15.50 23.67 26.15
C ASP A 219 -15.21 24.56 24.93
N ALA A 220 -16.26 25.20 24.44
CA ALA A 220 -16.23 26.11 23.30
C ALA A 220 -16.24 27.59 23.74
N GLN A 221 -16.21 27.86 25.04
CA GLN A 221 -16.18 29.21 25.58
C GLN A 221 -14.99 30.01 25.01
N GLY A 222 -15.27 31.23 24.54
CA GLY A 222 -14.25 32.12 23.97
C GLY A 222 -13.89 31.84 22.50
N ILE A 223 -14.38 30.76 21.89
CA ILE A 223 -14.17 30.52 20.46
C ILE A 223 -15.07 31.44 19.64
N THR A 224 -14.46 32.42 18.96
CA THR A 224 -15.18 33.44 18.17
C THR A 224 -15.07 33.21 16.66
N SER A 225 -14.31 32.21 16.22
CA SER A 225 -14.14 31.90 14.81
C SER A 225 -14.73 30.55 14.40
N VAL A 226 -15.36 30.53 13.22
CA VAL A 226 -15.95 29.30 12.65
C VAL A 226 -14.88 28.25 12.35
N THR A 227 -13.73 28.68 11.84
CA THR A 227 -12.61 27.77 11.55
C THR A 227 -11.95 27.27 12.83
N GLY A 228 -11.82 28.10 13.86
CA GLY A 228 -11.29 27.70 15.17
C GLY A 228 -12.16 26.62 15.83
N LEU A 229 -13.49 26.80 15.82
CA LEU A 229 -14.39 25.77 16.34
C LEU A 229 -14.29 24.47 15.54
N LEU A 230 -14.28 24.57 14.21
CA LEU A 230 -14.14 23.42 13.33
C LEU A 230 -12.83 22.66 13.59
N ILE A 231 -11.70 23.35 13.79
CA ILE A 231 -10.42 22.70 14.13
C ILE A 231 -10.54 21.88 15.41
N ARG A 232 -11.15 22.43 16.47
CA ARG A 232 -11.37 21.70 17.74
C ARG A 232 -12.23 20.46 17.55
N GLN A 233 -13.26 20.55 16.70
CA GLN A 233 -14.07 19.39 16.35
C GLN A 233 -13.29 18.35 15.53
N MET A 234 -12.47 18.78 14.57
CA MET A 234 -11.62 17.89 13.76
C MET A 234 -10.61 17.12 14.61
N GLU A 235 -10.05 17.75 15.64
CA GLU A 235 -9.13 17.12 16.60
C GLU A 235 -9.77 15.94 17.37
N LEU A 236 -11.11 15.90 17.48
CA LEU A 236 -11.84 14.80 18.12
C LEU A 236 -12.15 13.63 17.17
N VAL A 237 -12.16 13.86 15.85
CA VAL A 237 -12.63 12.86 14.86
C VAL A 237 -11.75 11.63 14.82
N SER A 238 -10.44 11.79 14.63
CA SER A 238 -9.51 10.66 14.56
C SER A 238 -9.47 9.86 15.87
N PRO A 239 -9.36 10.47 17.07
CA PRO A 239 -9.44 9.73 18.33
C PRO A 239 -10.70 8.88 18.49
N VAL A 240 -11.87 9.44 18.15
CA VAL A 240 -13.14 8.69 18.20
C VAL A 240 -13.14 7.50 17.23
N LEU A 241 -12.61 7.69 16.01
CA LEU A 241 -12.45 6.60 15.07
C LEU A 241 -11.46 5.55 15.56
N CYS A 242 -10.28 5.93 16.05
CA CYS A 242 -9.30 4.97 16.56
C CYS A 242 -9.92 4.10 17.67
N ARG A 243 -10.59 4.69 18.67
CA ARG A 243 -11.31 3.92 19.70
C ARG A 243 -12.35 2.95 19.13
N TYR A 244 -13.05 3.29 18.05
CA TYR A 244 -13.95 2.35 17.39
C TYR A 244 -13.20 1.18 16.73
N TYR A 245 -12.10 1.44 16.03
CA TYR A 245 -11.31 0.39 15.38
C TYR A 245 -10.43 -0.42 16.33
N ASP A 246 -10.09 0.14 17.50
CA ASP A 246 -9.41 -0.52 18.60
C ASP A 246 -10.36 -1.42 19.43
N GLY A 247 -11.68 -1.25 19.27
CA GLY A 247 -12.70 -2.05 19.95
C GLY A 247 -13.21 -1.47 21.27
N ASP A 248 -12.86 -0.22 21.60
CA ASP A 248 -13.38 0.48 22.78
C ASP A 248 -14.81 0.97 22.57
N LEU A 249 -15.18 1.28 21.32
CA LEU A 249 -16.53 1.67 20.90
C LEU A 249 -17.14 0.62 19.98
N HIS A 250 -18.43 0.32 20.19
CA HIS A 250 -19.19 -0.65 19.41
C HIS A 250 -20.58 -0.12 19.12
N GLU A 251 -21.09 -0.43 17.94
CA GLU A 251 -22.42 -0.07 17.46
C GLU A 251 -23.56 -0.77 18.22
N ASP A 252 -23.30 -1.92 18.85
CA ASP A 252 -24.29 -2.62 19.69
C ASP A 252 -24.72 -1.79 20.91
N ARG A 253 -23.89 -0.82 21.29
CA ARG A 253 -24.18 0.14 22.36
C ARG A 253 -24.88 1.40 21.86
N ALA A 254 -25.28 1.45 20.59
CA ALA A 254 -25.89 2.63 20.02
C ALA A 254 -27.27 2.89 20.65
N THR A 255 -27.50 4.13 21.05
CA THR A 255 -28.73 4.57 21.70
C THR A 255 -29.60 5.38 20.75
N PRO A 256 -30.92 5.11 20.65
CA PRO A 256 -31.82 5.92 19.84
C PRO A 256 -31.82 7.39 20.24
N GLN A 257 -31.85 8.29 19.26
CA GLN A 257 -31.95 9.74 19.53
C GLN A 257 -33.35 10.13 20.01
N ASN A 258 -33.43 11.05 20.97
CA ASN A 258 -34.69 11.72 21.30
C ASN A 258 -35.00 12.81 20.26
N LEU A 259 -35.70 12.45 19.19
CA LEU A 259 -35.95 13.34 18.06
C LEU A 259 -36.87 14.54 18.37
N THR A 260 -37.49 14.64 19.55
CA THR A 260 -38.24 15.84 19.95
C THR A 260 -37.33 17.05 20.19
N ARG A 261 -36.05 16.80 20.54
CA ARG A 261 -35.02 17.83 20.70
C ARG A 261 -34.30 18.17 19.39
N ARG A 262 -34.69 17.56 18.27
CA ARG A 262 -33.96 17.70 17.00
C ARG A 262 -34.14 19.10 16.42
N THR A 263 -33.02 19.81 16.24
CA THR A 263 -32.94 21.04 15.44
C THR A 263 -32.24 20.77 14.12
N TYR A 264 -32.69 21.38 13.02
CA TYR A 264 -32.13 21.17 11.69
C TYR A 264 -31.78 22.49 11.01
N TYR A 265 -30.54 22.62 10.57
CA TYR A 265 -30.05 23.84 9.94
C TYR A 265 -29.63 23.63 8.49
N ARG A 266 -29.83 24.69 7.70
CA ARG A 266 -29.33 24.82 6.33
C ARG A 266 -28.11 25.76 6.33
N HIS A 267 -27.61 26.14 5.15
CA HIS A 267 -26.71 27.30 5.08
C HIS A 267 -27.40 28.56 5.61
N PRO A 268 -26.67 29.50 6.24
CA PRO A 268 -27.25 30.70 6.81
C PRO A 268 -27.80 31.64 5.74
N THR A 269 -28.80 32.44 6.10
CA THR A 269 -29.31 33.52 5.25
C THR A 269 -28.39 34.74 5.30
N ARG A 270 -28.56 35.69 4.37
CA ARG A 270 -27.84 36.97 4.39
C ARG A 270 -28.03 37.71 5.72
N GLN A 271 -29.24 37.69 6.29
CA GLN A 271 -29.52 38.31 7.58
C GLN A 271 -28.71 37.65 8.70
N GLN A 272 -28.70 36.32 8.77
CA GLN A 272 -27.93 35.60 9.79
C GLN A 272 -26.42 35.83 9.65
N VAL A 273 -25.91 35.92 8.42
CA VAL A 273 -24.51 36.29 8.14
C VAL A 273 -24.21 37.74 8.55
N TRP A 274 -25.17 38.64 8.39
CA TRP A 274 -25.07 40.02 8.84
C TRP A 274 -25.06 40.10 10.38
N ASP A 275 -25.99 39.42 11.06
CA ASP A 275 -26.06 39.35 12.52
C ASP A 275 -24.79 38.74 13.12
N PHE A 276 -24.24 37.70 12.47
CA PHE A 276 -22.99 37.05 12.84
C PHE A 276 -21.84 38.06 12.88
N LYS A 277 -21.71 38.89 11.84
CA LYS A 277 -20.66 39.90 11.74
C LYS A 277 -20.87 41.06 12.70
N HIS A 278 -22.11 41.53 12.87
CA HIS A 278 -22.41 42.60 13.82
C HIS A 278 -22.09 42.20 15.27
N ARG A 279 -22.19 40.91 15.58
CA ARG A 279 -21.75 40.33 16.85
C ARG A 279 -20.23 40.13 16.95
N ARG A 280 -19.44 40.69 16.03
CA ARG A 280 -17.96 40.62 15.96
C ARG A 280 -17.39 39.19 15.90
N LEU A 281 -18.17 38.24 15.38
CA LEU A 281 -17.73 36.87 15.15
C LEU A 281 -16.98 36.78 13.81
N GLN A 282 -16.06 35.83 13.68
CA GLN A 282 -15.16 35.72 12.53
C GLN A 282 -15.32 34.39 11.81
N PHE A 283 -15.12 34.38 10.49
CA PHE A 283 -15.13 33.10 9.75
C PHE A 283 -13.82 32.33 9.94
N THR A 284 -12.69 33.02 9.85
CA THR A 284 -11.34 32.46 9.94
C THR A 284 -10.40 33.53 10.48
N THR A 285 -9.55 33.19 11.43
CA THR A 285 -8.45 34.03 11.93
C THR A 285 -7.11 33.60 11.33
N GLN A 286 -6.06 34.41 11.50
CA GLN A 286 -4.71 34.01 11.09
C GLN A 286 -4.17 32.84 11.93
N GLN A 287 -4.54 32.77 13.22
CA GLN A 287 -4.17 31.65 14.09
C GLN A 287 -4.78 30.35 13.60
N ASP A 288 -6.03 30.37 13.14
CA ASP A 288 -6.70 29.20 12.56
C ASP A 288 -5.96 28.68 11.32
N VAL A 289 -5.51 29.59 10.44
CA VAL A 289 -4.73 29.24 9.24
C VAL A 289 -3.39 28.61 9.60
N ASN A 290 -2.69 29.16 10.59
CA ASN A 290 -1.43 28.60 11.07
C ASN A 290 -1.62 27.20 11.63
N ARG A 291 -2.69 26.99 12.41
CA ARG A 291 -3.03 25.67 12.97
C ARG A 291 -3.36 24.64 11.87
N VAL A 292 -4.09 25.03 10.82
CA VAL A 292 -4.33 24.17 9.65
C VAL A 292 -3.03 23.78 8.94
N ILE A 293 -2.07 24.71 8.81
CA ILE A 293 -0.75 24.43 8.23
C ILE A 293 0.03 23.43 9.09
N GLU A 294 -0.01 23.58 10.42
CA GLU A 294 0.62 22.64 11.35
C GLU A 294 0.04 21.23 11.22
N MET A 295 -1.28 21.09 11.21
CA MET A 295 -1.95 19.79 11.05
C MET A 295 -1.57 19.13 9.70
N ALA A 296 -1.51 19.91 8.61
CA ALA A 296 -1.11 19.38 7.30
C ALA A 296 0.37 18.96 7.25
N ARG A 297 1.27 19.72 7.90
CA ARG A 297 2.68 19.35 8.08
C ARG A 297 2.82 18.06 8.88
N PHE A 298 2.10 17.97 9.99
CA PHE A 298 2.09 16.78 10.84
C PHE A 298 1.69 15.51 10.05
N CYS A 299 0.63 15.59 9.23
CA CYS A 299 0.25 14.48 8.35
C CYS A 299 1.36 14.09 7.38
N ARG A 300 2.07 15.06 6.79
CA ARG A 300 3.18 14.82 5.86
C ARG A 300 4.39 14.19 6.56
N ASP A 301 4.77 14.73 7.71
CA ASP A 301 6.02 14.38 8.39
C ASP A 301 5.98 12.95 8.96
N ARG A 302 4.77 12.42 9.22
CA ARG A 302 4.55 11.01 9.57
C ARG A 302 4.59 10.04 8.40
N ALA A 303 4.61 10.51 7.15
CA ALA A 303 4.55 9.63 5.98
C ALA A 303 5.67 8.57 5.91
N PRO A 304 6.95 8.86 6.24
CA PRO A 304 7.99 7.84 6.23
C PRO A 304 7.69 6.70 7.22
N GLN A 305 7.25 7.04 8.44
CA GLN A 305 6.87 6.05 9.45
C GLN A 305 5.62 5.31 9.04
N ALA A 306 4.60 5.99 8.50
CA ALA A 306 3.39 5.35 8.00
C ALA A 306 3.69 4.31 6.91
N VAL A 307 4.59 4.65 5.98
CA VAL A 307 5.04 3.72 4.93
C VAL A 307 5.82 2.56 5.52
N ALA A 308 6.70 2.81 6.50
CA ALA A 308 7.44 1.78 7.20
C ALA A 308 6.50 0.83 7.97
N ASP A 309 5.52 1.36 8.69
CA ASP A 309 4.53 0.60 9.45
C ASP A 309 3.59 -0.17 8.54
N ASN A 310 3.13 0.42 7.43
CA ASN A 310 2.30 -0.29 6.44
C ASN A 310 3.10 -1.38 5.72
N PHE A 311 4.36 -1.11 5.40
CA PHE A 311 5.27 -2.12 4.87
C PHE A 311 5.50 -3.24 5.89
N GLN A 312 5.72 -2.90 7.16
CA GLN A 312 5.87 -3.85 8.26
C GLN A 312 4.58 -4.61 8.55
N ARG A 313 3.38 -4.02 8.46
CA ARG A 313 2.09 -4.71 8.66
C ARG A 313 1.79 -5.65 7.50
N ARG A 314 2.06 -5.22 6.27
CA ARG A 314 2.06 -6.10 5.09
C ARG A 314 3.11 -7.21 5.21
N ALA A 315 4.25 -6.94 5.85
CA ALA A 315 5.27 -7.93 6.15
C ALA A 315 5.01 -8.72 7.44
N ARG A 316 4.15 -8.28 8.37
CA ARG A 316 3.73 -8.99 9.60
C ARG A 316 2.55 -9.90 9.34
N LEU A 317 1.75 -9.61 8.32
CA LEU A 317 0.96 -10.62 7.62
C LEU A 317 1.84 -11.71 6.96
N CYS A 318 3.17 -11.59 7.01
CA CYS A 318 4.17 -12.59 6.64
C CYS A 318 5.43 -12.55 7.55
N THR A 319 5.31 -12.55 8.89
CA THR A 319 6.52 -12.91 9.67
C THR A 319 6.76 -14.42 9.53
N PRO A 320 8.00 -14.93 9.54
CA PRO A 320 8.25 -16.37 9.53
C PRO A 320 7.60 -17.12 10.71
N ALA A 321 7.25 -16.43 11.80
CA ALA A 321 6.55 -16.99 12.96
C ALA A 321 5.03 -17.00 12.75
N ASP A 322 4.45 -15.95 12.18
CA ASP A 322 3.02 -15.86 11.84
C ASP A 322 2.66 -16.73 10.62
N LEU A 323 3.61 -16.94 9.71
CA LEU A 323 3.50 -17.94 8.64
C LEU A 323 3.55 -19.36 9.22
N ARG A 324 4.39 -19.62 10.24
CA ARG A 324 4.44 -20.93 10.91
C ARG A 324 3.16 -21.25 11.66
N SER A 325 2.49 -20.26 12.27
CA SER A 325 1.19 -20.46 12.93
C SER A 325 0.05 -20.56 11.92
N SER A 326 -0.02 -19.71 10.90
CA SER A 326 -1.11 -19.78 9.89
C SER A 326 -0.99 -20.97 8.94
N LEU A 327 0.23 -21.42 8.60
CA LEU A 327 0.48 -22.66 7.86
C LEU A 327 0.27 -23.91 8.73
N ALA A 328 0.40 -23.81 10.06
CA ALA A 328 0.07 -24.89 10.99
C ALA A 328 -1.45 -25.05 11.21
N GLU A 329 -2.22 -23.98 11.07
CA GLU A 329 -3.69 -24.02 11.08
C GLU A 329 -4.29 -24.54 9.76
N GLY A 330 -3.49 -24.56 8.69
CA GLY A 330 -3.77 -25.25 7.43
C GLY A 330 -4.74 -24.50 6.53
N ASP A 331 -4.49 -24.56 5.21
CA ASP A 331 -5.46 -24.14 4.21
C ASP A 331 -6.73 -25.00 4.33
N ALA A 332 -7.88 -24.37 4.62
CA ALA A 332 -9.16 -25.04 4.79
C ALA A 332 -9.57 -25.86 3.54
N SER A 333 -8.99 -25.56 2.38
CA SER A 333 -9.22 -26.26 1.11
C SER A 333 -8.33 -27.49 0.89
N ALA A 334 -7.24 -27.67 1.66
CA ALA A 334 -6.32 -28.79 1.51
C ALA A 334 -6.76 -30.04 2.31
N PRO A 335 -6.56 -31.27 1.78
CA PRO A 335 -6.90 -32.50 2.49
C PRO A 335 -6.07 -32.68 3.78
N PRO A 336 -6.60 -33.38 4.81
CA PRO A 336 -6.00 -33.43 6.15
C PRO A 336 -4.52 -33.84 6.18
N ASN A 337 -4.13 -34.81 5.35
CA ASN A 337 -2.75 -35.30 5.27
C ASN A 337 -1.78 -34.23 4.74
N ALA A 338 -2.24 -33.40 3.79
CA ALA A 338 -1.45 -32.31 3.23
C ALA A 338 -1.19 -31.17 4.24
N ARG A 339 -2.11 -30.93 5.18
CA ARG A 339 -1.94 -29.89 6.21
C ARG A 339 -0.79 -30.24 7.17
N GLN A 340 -0.68 -31.52 7.56
CA GLN A 340 0.43 -32.00 8.39
C GLN A 340 1.77 -31.89 7.65
N ASP A 341 1.80 -32.27 6.38
CA ASP A 341 2.99 -32.15 5.53
C ASP A 341 3.44 -30.69 5.37
N ILE A 342 2.52 -29.76 5.08
CA ILE A 342 2.81 -28.32 4.98
C ILE A 342 3.38 -27.76 6.28
N ALA A 343 2.80 -28.10 7.42
CA ALA A 343 3.29 -27.68 8.73
C ALA A 343 4.68 -28.27 9.05
N GLN A 344 4.98 -29.50 8.59
CA GLN A 344 6.30 -30.11 8.73
C GLN A 344 7.33 -29.45 7.80
N ILE A 345 6.97 -29.16 6.56
CA ILE A 345 7.81 -28.45 5.59
C ILE A 345 8.18 -27.07 6.14
N ALA A 346 7.19 -26.30 6.58
CA ALA A 346 7.38 -24.96 7.15
C ALA A 346 8.30 -24.96 8.38
N ARG A 347 8.21 -25.99 9.23
CA ARG A 347 9.11 -26.16 10.38
C ARG A 347 10.54 -26.52 9.99
N SER A 348 10.74 -27.27 8.90
CA SER A 348 12.06 -27.67 8.38
C SER A 348 12.76 -26.61 7.54
N TRP A 349 12.04 -25.56 7.13
CA TRP A 349 12.53 -24.53 6.23
C TRP A 349 13.31 -23.45 6.98
N TYR A 350 14.60 -23.30 6.65
CA TYR A 350 15.42 -22.20 7.16
C TYR A 350 15.09 -20.92 6.40
N VAL A 351 14.68 -19.89 7.12
CA VAL A 351 14.46 -18.55 6.60
C VAL A 351 15.55 -17.67 7.19
N PRO A 352 16.50 -17.15 6.39
CA PRO A 352 17.45 -16.19 6.91
C PRO A 352 16.70 -14.97 7.48
N PRO A 353 17.11 -14.42 8.63
CA PRO A 353 16.48 -13.24 9.18
C PRO A 353 16.53 -12.09 8.16
N LYS A 354 15.38 -11.43 7.93
CA LYS A 354 15.32 -10.27 7.02
C LYS A 354 16.21 -9.16 7.59
N VAL A 355 17.31 -8.87 6.92
CA VAL A 355 18.15 -7.73 7.27
C VAL A 355 17.34 -6.45 7.00
N PRO A 356 17.24 -5.52 7.96
CA PRO A 356 16.50 -4.27 7.77
C PRO A 356 16.98 -3.54 6.51
N ARG A 357 16.04 -3.19 5.64
CA ARG A 357 16.31 -2.48 4.38
C ARG A 357 16.94 -1.11 4.67
N ARG A 358 18.24 -0.96 4.40
CA ARG A 358 18.91 0.35 4.39
C ARG A 358 18.93 0.86 2.96
N ASP A 359 18.16 1.91 2.68
CA ASP A 359 18.27 2.64 1.43
C ASP A 359 19.59 3.42 1.43
N THR A 360 20.64 2.83 0.84
CA THR A 360 21.92 3.52 0.68
C THR A 360 21.99 4.18 -0.69
N PHE A 361 22.69 5.31 -0.73
CA PHE A 361 22.98 6.02 -1.98
C PHE A 361 23.86 5.17 -2.91
N LEU A 362 24.91 4.54 -2.37
CA LEU A 362 25.84 3.73 -3.16
C LEU A 362 25.20 2.45 -3.70
N VAL A 363 25.58 2.08 -4.94
CA VAL A 363 25.09 0.85 -5.60
C VAL A 363 25.73 -0.42 -5.04
N TYR A 364 26.97 -0.34 -4.52
CA TYR A 364 27.70 -1.49 -3.98
C TYR A 364 28.18 -1.27 -2.53
N SER A 365 28.07 -2.33 -1.74
CA SER A 365 28.60 -2.43 -0.38
C SER A 365 30.12 -2.61 -0.40
N LEU A 366 30.75 -2.36 0.74
CA LEU A 366 32.19 -2.62 0.88
C LEU A 366 32.50 -4.12 0.73
N ASP A 367 31.67 -4.98 1.31
CA ASP A 367 31.84 -6.44 1.20
C ASP A 367 31.76 -6.91 -0.26
N PHE A 368 30.84 -6.36 -1.06
CA PHE A 368 30.74 -6.69 -2.48
C PHE A 368 31.97 -6.24 -3.27
N VAL A 369 32.48 -5.04 -3.00
CA VAL A 369 33.72 -4.53 -3.62
C VAL A 369 34.91 -5.42 -3.25
N LEU A 370 35.05 -5.79 -1.98
CA LEU A 370 36.11 -6.71 -1.53
C LEU A 370 35.99 -8.09 -2.18
N ALA A 371 34.78 -8.64 -2.24
CA ALA A 371 34.52 -9.93 -2.89
C ALA A 371 34.88 -9.89 -4.37
N THR A 372 34.61 -8.77 -5.05
CA THR A 372 34.96 -8.56 -6.45
C THR A 372 36.47 -8.48 -6.64
N LEU A 373 37.17 -7.67 -5.84
CA LEU A 373 38.63 -7.51 -5.92
C LEU A 373 39.39 -8.81 -5.61
N GLN A 374 38.83 -9.67 -4.77
CA GLN A 374 39.42 -10.95 -4.38
C GLN A 374 38.97 -12.13 -5.25
N GLY A 375 38.05 -11.92 -6.20
CA GLY A 375 37.50 -13.00 -7.03
C GLY A 375 36.63 -14.00 -6.27
N CYS A 376 36.05 -13.61 -5.13
CA CYS A 376 35.28 -14.47 -4.23
C CYS A 376 33.77 -14.13 -4.21
N ILE A 377 33.21 -13.57 -5.28
CA ILE A 377 31.79 -13.15 -5.33
C ILE A 377 30.84 -14.32 -5.03
N ALA A 378 31.12 -15.50 -5.55
CA ALA A 378 30.30 -16.70 -5.34
C ALA A 378 30.43 -17.29 -3.92
N GLU A 379 31.47 -16.91 -3.17
CA GLU A 379 31.77 -17.45 -1.84
C GLU A 379 32.07 -16.31 -0.86
N PRO A 380 31.06 -15.52 -0.44
CA PRO A 380 31.25 -14.34 0.41
C PRO A 380 31.95 -14.61 1.75
N GLN A 381 31.86 -15.86 2.21
CA GLN A 381 32.51 -16.34 3.44
C GLN A 381 34.04 -16.36 3.33
N ARG A 382 34.60 -16.40 2.11
CA ARG A 382 36.05 -16.44 1.86
C ARG A 382 36.68 -15.04 1.75
N VAL A 383 35.87 -13.97 1.82
CA VAL A 383 36.35 -12.59 1.70
C VAL A 383 37.25 -12.23 2.88
N ARG A 384 38.52 -11.94 2.59
CA ARG A 384 39.52 -11.50 3.56
C ARG A 384 39.26 -10.05 3.95
N ARG A 385 39.15 -9.79 5.25
CA ARG A 385 38.91 -8.46 5.83
C ARG A 385 40.10 -7.97 6.67
N THR A 386 41.31 -8.15 6.16
CA THR A 386 42.52 -7.61 6.82
C THR A 386 42.60 -6.10 6.60
N ALA A 387 43.34 -5.39 7.47
CA ALA A 387 43.49 -3.93 7.36
C ALA A 387 43.94 -3.46 5.95
N PRO A 388 44.92 -4.09 5.27
CA PRO A 388 45.26 -3.70 3.89
C PRO A 388 44.10 -3.84 2.92
N TRP A 389 43.34 -4.94 2.99
CA TRP A 389 42.18 -5.16 2.12
C TRP A 389 41.07 -4.14 2.38
N LEU A 390 40.77 -3.84 3.65
CA LEU A 390 39.79 -2.83 4.01
C LEU A 390 40.18 -1.44 3.48
N THR A 391 41.45 -1.05 3.61
CA THR A 391 41.95 0.21 3.05
C THR A 391 41.77 0.28 1.54
N VAL A 392 42.21 -0.76 0.81
CA VAL A 392 42.04 -0.83 -0.64
C VAL A 392 40.55 -0.79 -1.03
N GLY A 393 39.71 -1.55 -0.35
CA GLY A 393 38.27 -1.59 -0.60
C GLY A 393 37.59 -0.24 -0.39
N VAL A 394 37.96 0.50 0.66
CA VAL A 394 37.44 1.86 0.91
C VAL A 394 37.89 2.84 -0.17
N ILE A 395 39.16 2.79 -0.60
CA ILE A 395 39.68 3.64 -1.68
C ILE A 395 38.90 3.38 -2.98
N VAL A 396 38.81 2.12 -3.40
CA VAL A 396 38.09 1.73 -4.62
C VAL A 396 36.62 2.13 -4.54
N ARG A 397 35.96 1.86 -3.41
CA ARG A 397 34.55 2.22 -3.22
C ARG A 397 34.33 3.74 -3.24
N SER A 398 35.28 4.53 -2.74
CA SER A 398 35.20 5.99 -2.76
C SER A 398 35.35 6.55 -4.18
N LEU A 399 36.27 5.99 -4.99
CA LEU A 399 36.39 6.33 -6.41
C LEU A 399 35.11 5.96 -7.18
N MET A 400 34.54 4.78 -6.91
CA MET A 400 33.25 4.37 -7.47
C MET A 400 32.13 5.33 -7.06
N ALA A 401 32.10 5.83 -5.83
CA ALA A 401 31.10 6.81 -5.40
C ALA A 401 31.13 8.09 -6.25
N ILE A 402 32.34 8.60 -6.55
CA ILE A 402 32.52 9.78 -7.41
C ILE A 402 32.02 9.47 -8.83
N MET A 403 32.44 8.36 -9.42
CA MET A 403 31.99 7.95 -10.75
C MET A 403 30.47 7.74 -10.80
N GLN A 404 29.88 7.18 -9.76
CA GLN A 404 28.44 6.99 -9.65
C GLN A 404 27.70 8.33 -9.73
N ILE A 405 28.14 9.36 -8.99
CA ILE A 405 27.53 10.69 -9.03
C ILE A 405 27.57 11.26 -10.45
N VAL A 406 28.70 11.13 -11.14
CA VAL A 406 28.86 11.60 -12.52
C VAL A 406 27.90 10.87 -13.46
N ILE A 407 27.90 9.54 -13.47
CA ILE A 407 27.03 8.72 -14.34
C ILE A 407 25.55 9.04 -14.07
N MET A 408 25.17 9.13 -12.79
CA MET A 408 23.79 9.47 -12.42
C MET A 408 23.43 10.88 -12.91
N GLY A 409 24.31 11.87 -12.76
CA GLY A 409 24.07 13.23 -13.27
C GLY A 409 23.88 13.27 -14.79
N LEU A 410 24.71 12.55 -15.54
CA LEU A 410 24.61 12.44 -16.99
C LEU A 410 23.28 11.80 -17.44
N ALA A 411 22.77 10.82 -16.68
CA ALA A 411 21.50 10.15 -16.97
C ALA A 411 20.25 11.06 -16.84
N TRP A 412 20.38 12.24 -16.23
CA TRP A 412 19.29 13.22 -16.12
C TRP A 412 19.33 14.31 -17.19
N VAL A 413 20.43 14.43 -17.93
CA VAL A 413 20.55 15.38 -19.05
C VAL A 413 20.02 14.71 -20.32
N PRO A 414 18.95 15.22 -20.98
CA PRO A 414 18.24 14.49 -22.03
C PRO A 414 19.11 13.97 -23.18
N ILE A 415 20.01 14.80 -23.72
CA ILE A 415 20.90 14.44 -24.83
C ILE A 415 21.91 13.37 -24.39
N LEU A 416 22.48 13.52 -23.19
CA LEU A 416 23.49 12.60 -22.66
C LEU A 416 22.87 11.28 -22.22
N ASN A 417 21.63 11.30 -21.70
CA ASN A 417 20.90 10.09 -21.33
C ASN A 417 20.83 9.11 -22.50
N TRP A 418 20.61 9.58 -23.73
CA TRP A 418 20.54 8.69 -24.90
C TRP A 418 21.84 7.88 -25.07
N PHE A 419 23.00 8.52 -24.96
CA PHE A 419 24.30 7.84 -25.03
C PHE A 419 24.54 6.91 -23.85
N VAL A 420 24.26 7.37 -22.62
CA VAL A 420 24.48 6.57 -21.41
C VAL A 420 23.54 5.36 -21.37
N GLU A 421 22.31 5.49 -21.85
CA GLU A 421 21.34 4.41 -21.96
C GLU A 421 21.80 3.35 -22.97
N ILE A 422 22.27 3.77 -24.14
CA ILE A 422 22.85 2.86 -25.13
C ILE A 422 24.05 2.12 -24.52
N ALA A 423 24.97 2.84 -23.89
CA ALA A 423 26.13 2.25 -23.24
C ALA A 423 25.72 1.29 -22.12
N ALA A 424 24.75 1.64 -21.26
CA ALA A 424 24.24 0.75 -20.23
C ALA A 424 23.69 -0.54 -20.84
N ARG A 425 22.97 -0.46 -21.97
CA ARG A 425 22.38 -1.62 -22.65
C ARG A 425 23.41 -2.49 -23.38
N THR A 426 24.44 -1.91 -23.99
CA THR A 426 25.34 -2.62 -24.91
C THR A 426 26.74 -2.86 -24.38
N PHE A 427 27.19 -2.14 -23.34
CA PHE A 427 28.54 -2.27 -22.83
C PHE A 427 28.79 -3.66 -22.24
N THR A 428 30.03 -4.12 -22.34
CA THR A 428 30.42 -5.52 -22.17
C THR A 428 30.05 -6.10 -20.79
N ARG A 429 29.99 -7.43 -20.75
CA ARG A 429 29.66 -8.22 -19.56
C ARG A 429 30.88 -8.37 -18.63
N ASN A 430 31.32 -7.26 -18.04
CA ASN A 430 32.40 -7.23 -17.07
C ASN A 430 32.04 -6.33 -15.86
N ALA A 431 32.91 -6.25 -14.86
CA ALA A 431 32.68 -5.48 -13.64
C ALA A 431 32.37 -4.00 -13.92
N ALA A 432 33.07 -3.37 -14.87
CA ALA A 432 32.82 -1.99 -15.26
C ALA A 432 31.43 -1.81 -15.89
N GLY A 433 30.99 -2.76 -16.73
CA GLY A 433 29.65 -2.75 -17.30
C GLY A 433 28.55 -2.93 -16.28
N PHE A 434 28.70 -3.86 -15.34
CA PHE A 434 27.74 -4.04 -14.24
C PHE A 434 27.65 -2.77 -13.38
N PHE A 435 28.77 -2.13 -13.10
CA PHE A 435 28.80 -0.87 -12.36
C PHE A 435 28.13 0.28 -13.12
N LEU A 436 28.44 0.47 -14.41
CA LEU A 436 27.80 1.46 -15.26
C LEU A 436 26.27 1.28 -15.28
N ARG A 437 25.80 0.05 -15.52
CA ARG A 437 24.37 -0.30 -15.53
C ARG A 437 23.71 -0.02 -14.19
N SER A 438 24.34 -0.42 -13.10
CA SER A 438 23.80 -0.22 -11.75
C SER A 438 23.68 1.27 -11.43
N CYS A 439 24.68 2.09 -11.78
CA CYS A 439 24.63 3.54 -11.62
C CYS A 439 23.54 4.19 -12.49
N TYR A 440 23.45 3.81 -13.77
CA TYR A 440 22.44 4.32 -14.69
C TYR A 440 21.03 4.00 -14.17
N TRP A 441 20.74 2.74 -13.85
CA TRP A 441 19.43 2.33 -13.36
C TRP A 441 19.12 2.86 -11.96
N LYS A 442 20.12 3.07 -11.09
CA LYS A 442 19.93 3.76 -9.81
C LYS A 442 19.37 5.18 -9.99
N ALA A 443 19.76 5.87 -11.07
CA ALA A 443 19.23 7.21 -11.39
C ALA A 443 17.81 7.18 -11.98
N ARG A 444 17.45 6.12 -12.70
CA ARG A 444 16.20 6.06 -13.49
C ARG A 444 15.06 5.35 -12.78
N LEU A 445 15.36 4.32 -11.99
CA LEU A 445 14.37 3.50 -11.30
C LEU A 445 13.78 4.25 -10.11
N LYS A 446 12.55 3.88 -9.71
CA LYS A 446 11.97 4.36 -8.45
C LYS A 446 12.81 3.98 -7.25
N ARG A 447 13.40 2.78 -7.29
CA ARG A 447 14.31 2.25 -6.27
C ARG A 447 15.15 1.14 -6.87
N LEU A 448 16.44 1.14 -6.54
CA LEU A 448 17.37 0.05 -6.80
C LEU A 448 18.13 -0.24 -5.51
N GLY A 449 18.08 -1.49 -5.06
CA GLY A 449 18.78 -1.97 -3.88
C GLY A 449 20.30 -2.06 -4.07
N VAL A 450 21.00 -2.37 -2.99
CA VAL A 450 22.45 -2.50 -3.00
C VAL A 450 22.85 -3.86 -3.55
N ASP A 451 24.07 -3.97 -4.08
CA ASP A 451 24.64 -5.26 -4.51
C ASP A 451 23.78 -6.00 -5.53
N THR A 452 23.00 -5.23 -6.30
CA THR A 452 22.15 -5.73 -7.37
C THR A 452 22.91 -5.69 -8.68
N ILE A 453 22.83 -6.78 -9.43
CA ILE A 453 23.52 -6.92 -10.70
C ILE A 453 22.46 -6.86 -11.80
N ILE A 454 22.68 -5.96 -12.75
CA ILE A 454 21.88 -5.83 -13.98
C ILE A 454 22.79 -6.14 -15.15
N ASP A 455 22.44 -7.16 -15.93
CA ASP A 455 23.23 -7.64 -17.07
C ASP A 455 22.95 -6.85 -18.36
N GLN A 456 23.66 -7.19 -19.43
CA GLN A 456 23.54 -6.57 -20.75
C GLN A 456 22.16 -6.82 -21.38
N GLY A 457 21.68 -5.89 -22.20
CA GLY A 457 20.43 -6.06 -22.95
C GLY A 457 19.15 -5.98 -22.11
N VAL A 458 19.24 -5.67 -20.81
CA VAL A 458 18.06 -5.46 -19.97
C VAL A 458 17.31 -4.19 -20.41
N GLU A 459 16.02 -4.35 -20.69
CA GLU A 459 15.13 -3.27 -21.09
C GLU A 459 14.12 -2.99 -19.99
N ILE A 460 14.04 -1.74 -19.55
CA ILE A 460 13.07 -1.33 -18.53
C ILE A 460 12.23 -0.17 -19.05
N TRP A 461 10.94 -0.42 -19.21
CA TRP A 461 9.96 0.58 -19.66
C TRP A 461 9.15 1.06 -18.46
N GLY A 462 8.95 2.38 -18.37
CA GLY A 462 8.36 3.02 -17.18
C GLY A 462 9.22 2.87 -15.91
N PRO A 463 10.54 3.15 -15.95
CA PRO A 463 11.45 2.87 -14.82
C PRO A 463 11.06 3.56 -13.51
N ALA A 464 10.36 4.71 -13.57
CA ALA A 464 9.83 5.41 -12.40
C ALA A 464 8.75 4.63 -11.62
N ASN A 465 8.26 3.51 -12.17
CA ASN A 465 7.30 2.60 -11.52
C ASN A 465 7.93 1.25 -11.13
N VAL A 466 9.24 1.10 -11.30
CA VAL A 466 9.97 -0.14 -11.02
C VAL A 466 10.79 0.01 -9.75
N CYS A 467 10.64 -0.94 -8.83
CA CYS A 467 11.50 -1.10 -7.66
C CYS A 467 12.20 -2.45 -7.74
N ILE A 468 13.53 -2.46 -7.54
CA ILE A 468 14.32 -3.68 -7.42
C ILE A 468 15.01 -3.66 -6.06
N GLY A 469 14.89 -4.76 -5.32
CA GLY A 469 15.52 -4.96 -4.01
C GLY A 469 17.02 -5.15 -4.10
N SER A 470 17.64 -5.47 -2.96
CA SER A 470 19.09 -5.69 -2.83
C SER A 470 19.46 -7.12 -3.17
N HIS A 471 20.71 -7.35 -3.58
CA HIS A 471 21.23 -8.68 -3.93
C HIS A 471 20.42 -9.40 -5.02
N ALA A 472 19.68 -8.65 -5.83
CA ALA A 472 18.97 -9.22 -6.96
C ALA A 472 19.91 -9.40 -8.16
N HIS A 473 19.60 -10.37 -9.02
CA HIS A 473 20.33 -10.61 -10.25
C HIS A 473 19.34 -10.61 -11.42
N ILE A 474 19.53 -9.65 -12.33
CA ILE A 474 18.71 -9.45 -13.51
C ILE A 474 19.56 -9.81 -14.73
N ASP A 475 19.32 -10.98 -15.29
CA ASP A 475 20.15 -11.55 -16.35
C ASP A 475 19.92 -10.88 -17.72
N THR A 476 20.69 -11.34 -18.71
CA THR A 476 20.71 -10.78 -20.06
C THR A 476 19.33 -10.80 -20.71
N ASN A 477 19.01 -9.72 -21.43
CA ASN A 477 17.77 -9.59 -22.23
C ASN A 477 16.46 -9.71 -21.44
N VAL A 478 16.48 -9.47 -20.12
CA VAL A 478 15.26 -9.35 -19.33
C VAL A 478 14.50 -8.08 -19.72
N ARG A 479 13.18 -8.19 -19.89
CA ARG A 479 12.29 -7.06 -20.19
C ARG A 479 11.32 -6.80 -19.05
N LEU A 480 11.36 -5.59 -18.51
CA LEU A 480 10.47 -5.14 -17.44
C LEU A 480 9.62 -3.97 -17.93
N ALA A 481 8.33 -4.19 -18.16
CA ALA A 481 7.41 -3.17 -18.65
C ALA A 481 6.37 -2.79 -17.58
N ALA A 482 6.65 -1.77 -16.76
CA ALA A 482 5.79 -1.33 -15.65
C ALA A 482 4.70 -0.31 -16.06
N GLY A 483 4.31 -0.31 -17.32
CA GLY A 483 3.40 0.68 -17.92
C GLY A 483 4.06 2.03 -18.16
N GLU A 484 3.71 2.69 -19.28
CA GLU A 484 4.31 3.97 -19.68
C GLU A 484 3.31 5.14 -19.61
N ARG A 485 3.75 6.26 -19.03
CA ARG A 485 2.98 7.51 -18.92
C ARG A 485 2.49 8.04 -20.27
N ARG A 486 3.29 7.90 -21.34
CA ARG A 486 2.93 8.33 -22.70
C ARG A 486 1.68 7.64 -23.23
N HIS A 487 1.46 6.39 -22.81
CA HIS A 487 0.33 5.59 -23.25
C HIS A 487 -0.80 5.51 -22.21
N ARG A 488 -0.79 6.37 -21.18
CA ARG A 488 -1.74 6.36 -20.05
C ARG A 488 -1.88 5.00 -19.35
N GLN A 489 -0.87 4.15 -19.45
CA GLN A 489 -0.88 2.86 -18.76
C GLN A 489 -0.50 3.09 -17.30
N HIS A 490 -1.38 2.67 -16.41
CA HIS A 490 -1.08 2.52 -14.99
C HIS A 490 -0.42 1.15 -14.81
N GLY A 491 0.56 1.03 -13.92
CA GLY A 491 1.32 -0.20 -13.72
C GLY A 491 2.49 -0.02 -12.77
N TYR A 492 3.02 -1.14 -12.27
CA TYR A 492 4.20 -1.17 -11.41
C TYR A 492 4.85 -2.55 -11.41
N ILE A 493 6.15 -2.60 -11.16
CA ILE A 493 6.89 -3.84 -10.93
C ILE A 493 7.71 -3.66 -9.65
N VAL A 494 7.53 -4.56 -8.69
CA VAL A 494 8.30 -4.60 -7.46
C VAL A 494 9.00 -5.95 -7.38
N VAL A 495 10.32 -5.92 -7.36
CA VAL A 495 11.19 -7.08 -7.16
C VAL A 495 11.81 -6.98 -5.77
N GLY A 496 11.70 -8.05 -4.99
CA GLY A 496 12.21 -8.17 -3.64
C GLY A 496 13.74 -8.31 -3.58
N ASP A 497 14.22 -8.66 -2.40
CA ASP A 497 15.63 -8.88 -2.12
C ASP A 497 16.02 -10.34 -2.50
N HIS A 498 17.25 -10.57 -2.94
CA HIS A 498 17.73 -11.91 -3.34
C HIS A 498 16.90 -12.60 -4.44
N VAL A 499 16.35 -11.83 -5.37
CA VAL A 499 15.60 -12.37 -6.52
C VAL A 499 16.52 -12.60 -7.70
N HIS A 500 16.34 -13.73 -8.39
CA HIS A 500 16.98 -14.01 -9.67
C HIS A 500 15.95 -14.00 -10.80
N LEU A 501 16.14 -13.13 -11.79
CA LEU A 501 15.43 -13.16 -13.06
C LEU A 501 16.38 -13.68 -14.14
N GLY A 502 16.09 -14.88 -14.65
CA GLY A 502 16.88 -15.56 -15.66
C GLY A 502 16.81 -14.89 -17.04
N PRO A 503 17.65 -15.33 -17.99
CA PRO A 503 17.77 -14.67 -19.28
C PRO A 503 16.45 -14.68 -20.06
N GLY A 504 16.13 -13.57 -20.72
CA GLY A 504 14.93 -13.45 -21.55
C GLY A 504 13.60 -13.44 -20.79
N VAL A 505 13.60 -13.36 -19.45
CA VAL A 505 12.37 -13.18 -18.68
C VAL A 505 11.65 -11.90 -19.12
N HIS A 506 10.34 -11.98 -19.32
CA HIS A 506 9.50 -10.85 -19.72
C HIS A 506 8.42 -10.62 -18.66
N ILE A 507 8.43 -9.45 -18.04
CA ILE A 507 7.40 -9.03 -17.08
C ILE A 507 6.62 -7.85 -17.65
N ALA A 508 5.36 -8.08 -18.01
CA ALA A 508 4.40 -7.06 -18.41
C ALA A 508 3.53 -6.67 -17.21
N GLY A 509 3.92 -5.57 -16.55
CA GLY A 509 3.40 -5.09 -15.27
C GLY A 509 2.30 -4.03 -15.33
N ARG A 510 1.46 -4.03 -16.38
CA ARG A 510 0.32 -3.11 -16.51
C ARG A 510 -0.69 -3.27 -15.37
N GLY A 511 -1.15 -4.48 -15.05
CA GLY A 511 -1.97 -4.74 -13.85
C GLY A 511 -1.18 -4.76 -12.53
N GLY A 512 0.15 -4.68 -12.60
CA GLY A 512 1.05 -4.75 -11.45
C GLY A 512 1.68 -6.13 -11.26
N VAL A 513 2.96 -6.17 -10.86
CA VAL A 513 3.65 -7.42 -10.51
C VAL A 513 4.48 -7.21 -9.24
N GLU A 514 4.25 -8.03 -8.23
CA GLU A 514 5.03 -8.08 -6.99
C GLU A 514 5.74 -9.43 -6.87
N ILE A 515 7.07 -9.41 -6.89
CA ILE A 515 7.93 -10.55 -6.62
C ILE A 515 8.58 -10.30 -5.26
N ARG A 516 8.38 -11.23 -4.32
CA ARG A 516 8.93 -11.14 -2.97
C ARG A 516 10.37 -11.64 -2.91
N ASP A 517 10.89 -11.89 -1.71
CA ASP A 517 12.30 -12.13 -1.48
C ASP A 517 12.67 -13.61 -1.77
N PHE A 518 13.93 -13.87 -2.14
CA PHE A 518 14.45 -15.22 -2.41
C PHE A 518 13.71 -16.01 -3.51
N VAL A 519 13.15 -15.30 -4.49
CA VAL A 519 12.44 -15.92 -5.63
C VAL A 519 13.40 -16.19 -6.79
N GLY A 520 13.28 -17.35 -7.41
CA GLY A 520 13.96 -17.67 -8.67
C GLY A 520 12.96 -17.76 -9.83
N ILE A 521 13.12 -16.92 -10.85
CA ILE A 521 12.35 -16.98 -12.10
C ILE A 521 13.32 -17.34 -13.22
N MET A 522 13.11 -18.48 -13.84
CA MET A 522 14.07 -19.04 -14.80
C MET A 522 13.84 -18.55 -16.23
N ALA A 523 14.80 -18.86 -17.10
CA ALA A 523 14.92 -18.33 -18.46
C ALA A 523 13.60 -18.37 -19.26
N ASN A 524 13.33 -17.29 -20.00
CA ASN A 524 12.17 -17.13 -20.87
C ASN A 524 10.79 -17.29 -20.20
N ALA A 525 10.70 -17.20 -18.87
CA ALA A 525 9.40 -17.12 -18.21
C ALA A 525 8.73 -15.76 -18.47
N HIS A 526 7.42 -15.76 -18.73
CA HIS A 526 6.65 -14.56 -19.03
C HIS A 526 5.54 -14.35 -18.01
N LEU A 527 5.47 -13.14 -17.44
CA LEU A 527 4.45 -12.73 -16.49
C LEU A 527 3.60 -11.64 -17.13
N TYR A 528 2.31 -11.91 -17.32
CA TYR A 528 1.37 -10.97 -17.93
C TYR A 528 0.31 -10.57 -16.90
N SER A 529 0.40 -9.35 -16.38
CA SER A 529 -0.61 -8.78 -15.46
C SER A 529 -1.78 -8.12 -16.20
N ALA A 530 -1.78 -8.16 -17.53
CA ALA A 530 -2.88 -7.68 -18.36
C ALA A 530 -3.02 -8.53 -19.63
N THR A 531 -4.25 -8.76 -20.07
CA THR A 531 -4.56 -9.46 -21.32
C THR A 531 -5.86 -8.96 -21.93
N GLY A 532 -5.97 -9.01 -23.26
CA GLY A 532 -7.26 -8.88 -23.93
C GLY A 532 -8.16 -10.08 -23.59
N VAL A 533 -9.46 -9.87 -23.56
CA VAL A 533 -10.48 -10.92 -23.35
C VAL A 533 -11.53 -10.87 -24.46
N ILE A 534 -12.22 -11.98 -24.67
CA ILE A 534 -13.23 -12.12 -25.74
C ILE A 534 -14.55 -11.43 -25.39
N GLU A 535 -14.81 -11.22 -24.10
CA GLU A 535 -16.05 -10.68 -23.58
C GLU A 535 -15.78 -9.77 -22.38
N ARG A 536 -16.63 -8.75 -22.20
CA ARG A 536 -16.57 -7.90 -21.00
C ARG A 536 -17.25 -8.65 -19.85
N PRO A 537 -16.63 -8.75 -18.66
CA PRO A 537 -17.29 -9.31 -17.48
C PRO A 537 -18.60 -8.57 -17.12
N GLN A 538 -18.73 -7.31 -17.53
CA GLN A 538 -19.91 -6.47 -17.26
C GLN A 538 -21.04 -6.65 -18.29
N ASP A 539 -20.78 -7.26 -19.45
CA ASP A 539 -21.73 -7.46 -20.54
C ASP A 539 -21.40 -8.76 -21.30
N PRO A 540 -21.71 -9.93 -20.71
CA PRO A 540 -21.40 -11.23 -21.32
C PRO A 540 -22.20 -11.41 -22.62
N GLY A 541 -21.52 -11.85 -23.69
CA GLY A 541 -22.10 -12.03 -25.03
C GLY A 541 -21.92 -10.85 -26.01
N GLN A 542 -21.45 -9.68 -25.56
CA GLN A 542 -21.03 -8.62 -26.49
C GLN A 542 -19.65 -8.95 -27.08
N LEU A 543 -19.60 -9.15 -28.41
CA LEU A 543 -18.34 -9.36 -29.12
C LEU A 543 -17.46 -8.11 -29.00
N ILE A 544 -16.26 -8.28 -28.44
CA ILE A 544 -15.22 -7.24 -28.38
C ILE A 544 -13.97 -7.72 -29.11
N SER A 545 -13.19 -6.76 -29.61
CA SER A 545 -11.92 -7.02 -30.27
C SER A 545 -10.79 -7.10 -29.27
N MET A 546 -10.00 -8.19 -29.36
CA MET A 546 -8.72 -8.31 -28.68
C MET A 546 -7.60 -7.51 -29.36
N SER A 547 -7.85 -6.92 -30.53
CA SER A 547 -6.85 -6.12 -31.24
C SER A 547 -6.68 -4.76 -30.59
N HIS A 548 -5.46 -4.41 -30.23
CA HIS A 548 -5.11 -3.06 -29.77
C HIS A 548 -5.33 -1.97 -30.83
N MET A 549 -5.53 -2.34 -32.10
CA MET A 549 -5.83 -1.43 -33.20
C MET A 549 -7.33 -1.17 -33.40
N ALA A 550 -8.20 -1.91 -32.70
CA ALA A 550 -9.64 -1.66 -32.77
C ALA A 550 -10.01 -0.31 -32.10
N PRO A 551 -11.20 0.25 -32.37
CA PRO A 551 -11.72 1.36 -31.59
C PRO A 551 -11.74 1.07 -30.08
N HIS A 552 -11.41 2.05 -29.23
CA HIS A 552 -11.26 1.85 -27.77
C HIS A 552 -12.55 1.35 -27.07
N ASP A 553 -13.71 1.69 -27.60
CA ASP A 553 -15.04 1.24 -27.17
C ASP A 553 -15.30 -0.24 -27.49
N GLN A 554 -14.57 -0.80 -28.45
CA GLN A 554 -14.62 -2.20 -28.86
C GLN A 554 -13.51 -3.06 -28.23
N GLN A 555 -12.69 -2.50 -27.34
CA GLN A 555 -11.64 -3.24 -26.64
C GLN A 555 -11.98 -3.42 -25.16
N TYR A 556 -11.49 -4.51 -24.57
CA TYR A 556 -11.40 -4.65 -23.13
C TYR A 556 -10.13 -5.38 -22.75
N VAL A 557 -9.40 -4.81 -21.80
CA VAL A 557 -8.18 -5.40 -21.24
C VAL A 557 -8.47 -5.77 -19.80
N TYR A 558 -8.40 -7.05 -19.48
CA TYR A 558 -8.42 -7.53 -18.11
C TYR A 558 -7.06 -7.26 -17.48
N GLU A 559 -7.04 -6.46 -16.41
CA GLU A 559 -5.84 -6.08 -15.67
C GLU A 559 -5.99 -6.56 -14.22
N ALA A 560 -5.05 -7.37 -13.75
CA ALA A 560 -5.05 -7.86 -12.37
C ALA A 560 -3.61 -8.13 -11.91
N PRO A 561 -3.27 -7.80 -10.64
CA PRO A 561 -1.90 -7.91 -10.16
C PRO A 561 -1.46 -9.37 -10.04
N ILE A 562 -0.18 -9.63 -10.31
CA ILE A 562 0.48 -10.91 -10.02
C ILE A 562 1.29 -10.78 -8.74
N LEU A 563 1.17 -11.76 -7.84
CA LEU A 563 1.96 -11.83 -6.61
C LEU A 563 2.75 -13.14 -6.58
N ILE A 564 4.06 -13.08 -6.46
CA ILE A 564 4.94 -14.24 -6.25
C ILE A 564 5.58 -14.11 -4.87
N ASP A 565 5.22 -15.01 -3.96
CA ASP A 565 5.59 -14.92 -2.55
C ASP A 565 7.02 -15.44 -2.27
N ASP A 566 7.50 -15.23 -1.03
CA ASP A 566 8.88 -15.54 -0.64
C ASP A 566 9.25 -17.00 -0.95
N PHE A 567 10.49 -17.25 -1.40
CA PHE A 567 11.02 -18.59 -1.73
C PHE A 567 10.32 -19.37 -2.85
N ALA A 568 9.37 -18.76 -3.55
CA ALA A 568 8.73 -19.38 -4.70
C ALA A 568 9.72 -19.55 -5.87
N PHE A 569 9.40 -20.48 -6.75
CA PHE A 569 10.19 -20.80 -7.93
C PHE A 569 9.32 -20.88 -9.18
N VAL A 570 9.76 -20.23 -10.25
CA VAL A 570 9.11 -20.26 -11.56
C VAL A 570 10.06 -20.86 -12.58
N GLY A 571 9.70 -22.02 -13.13
CA GLY A 571 10.49 -22.76 -14.10
C GLY A 571 10.59 -22.07 -15.46
N MET A 572 11.55 -22.53 -16.28
CA MET A 572 11.82 -21.96 -17.60
C MET A 572 10.58 -21.98 -18.49
N MET A 573 10.44 -20.97 -19.36
CA MET A 573 9.37 -20.89 -20.38
C MET A 573 7.94 -20.97 -19.81
N THR A 574 7.76 -20.67 -18.52
CA THR A 574 6.45 -20.64 -17.86
C THR A 574 5.72 -19.34 -18.17
N ARG A 575 4.39 -19.40 -18.31
CA ARG A 575 3.51 -18.23 -18.47
C ARG A 575 2.62 -18.08 -17.24
N ILE A 576 2.64 -16.91 -16.61
CA ILE A 576 1.77 -16.57 -15.48
C ILE A 576 0.78 -15.49 -15.93
N MET A 577 -0.51 -15.77 -15.76
CA MET A 577 -1.61 -14.94 -16.23
C MET A 577 -2.10 -13.93 -15.17
N PRO A 578 -2.90 -12.92 -15.54
CA PRO A 578 -3.27 -11.85 -14.63
C PRO A 578 -4.07 -12.35 -13.41
N GLY A 579 -3.81 -11.76 -12.25
CA GLY A 579 -4.53 -12.06 -11.00
C GLY A 579 -3.98 -13.26 -10.21
N VAL A 580 -2.99 -13.97 -10.73
CA VAL A 580 -2.44 -15.17 -10.09
C VAL A 580 -1.54 -14.80 -8.89
N LYS A 581 -1.78 -15.49 -7.77
CA LYS A 581 -0.89 -15.54 -6.61
C LYS A 581 -0.12 -16.87 -6.56
N ILE A 582 1.20 -16.81 -6.62
CA ILE A 582 2.08 -17.94 -6.34
C ILE A 582 2.45 -17.93 -4.85
N GLY A 583 1.99 -18.93 -4.11
CA GLY A 583 2.16 -19.02 -2.66
C GLY A 583 3.60 -19.25 -2.20
N TYR A 584 3.82 -19.00 -0.92
CA TYR A 584 5.13 -19.11 -0.27
C TYR A 584 5.79 -20.46 -0.55
N GLY A 585 7.03 -20.42 -1.03
CA GLY A 585 7.82 -21.61 -1.28
C GLY A 585 7.26 -22.55 -2.36
N ALA A 586 6.23 -22.17 -3.12
CA ALA A 586 5.67 -23.00 -4.19
C ALA A 586 6.63 -23.13 -5.39
N ILE A 587 6.52 -24.23 -6.13
CA ILE A 587 7.32 -24.48 -7.33
C ILE A 587 6.38 -24.62 -8.52
N VAL A 588 6.60 -23.81 -9.55
CA VAL A 588 6.04 -24.00 -10.87
C VAL A 588 7.11 -24.61 -11.77
N HIS A 589 6.85 -25.80 -12.32
CA HIS A 589 7.75 -26.49 -13.22
C HIS A 589 7.81 -25.78 -14.59
N ALA A 590 8.84 -26.10 -15.39
CA ALA A 590 9.02 -25.49 -16.71
C ALA A 590 7.84 -25.74 -17.65
N ASN A 591 7.68 -24.86 -18.65
CA ASN A 591 6.65 -24.92 -19.70
C ASN A 591 5.19 -24.89 -19.20
N CYS A 592 4.93 -24.47 -17.96
CA CYS A 592 3.57 -24.39 -17.44
C CYS A 592 2.90 -23.05 -17.78
N GLU A 593 1.59 -23.08 -18.00
CA GLU A 593 0.70 -21.92 -18.05
C GLU A 593 -0.15 -21.94 -16.77
N VAL A 594 0.02 -20.90 -15.95
CA VAL A 594 -0.64 -20.78 -14.64
C VAL A 594 -1.69 -19.68 -14.73
N THR A 595 -2.95 -20.09 -14.56
CA THR A 595 -4.13 -19.22 -14.64
C THR A 595 -4.89 -19.11 -13.32
N GLN A 596 -4.49 -19.86 -12.30
CA GLN A 596 -5.12 -19.93 -10.99
C GLN A 596 -4.06 -19.79 -9.89
N ASP A 597 -4.51 -19.38 -8.71
CA ASP A 597 -3.65 -19.27 -7.54
C ASP A 597 -3.00 -20.61 -7.19
N VAL A 598 -1.74 -20.53 -6.76
CA VAL A 598 -0.92 -21.68 -6.38
C VAL A 598 -0.75 -21.69 -4.87
N PRO A 599 -1.19 -22.75 -4.16
CA PRO A 599 -1.05 -22.83 -2.72
C PRO A 599 0.42 -22.82 -2.26
N PRO A 600 0.70 -22.39 -1.01
CA PRO A 600 2.05 -22.47 -0.43
C PRO A 600 2.65 -23.88 -0.49
N PHE A 601 3.93 -23.99 -0.85
CA PHE A 601 4.66 -25.25 -1.02
C PHE A 601 4.08 -26.24 -2.04
N ALA A 602 3.08 -25.86 -2.83
CA ALA A 602 2.57 -26.71 -3.89
C ALA A 602 3.62 -26.87 -5.00
N ASN A 603 3.63 -28.05 -5.62
CA ASN A 603 4.34 -28.30 -6.87
C ASN A 603 3.31 -28.27 -8.01
N ILE A 604 3.45 -27.31 -8.91
CA ILE A 604 2.67 -27.19 -10.13
C ILE A 604 3.46 -27.81 -11.28
N GLY A 605 2.85 -28.78 -11.96
CA GLY A 605 3.37 -29.44 -13.15
C GLY A 605 2.24 -29.72 -14.15
N ALA A 606 2.40 -30.73 -15.01
CA ALA A 606 1.44 -31.09 -16.07
C ALA A 606 1.28 -30.01 -17.17
N VAL A 607 2.27 -29.96 -18.06
CA VAL A 607 2.31 -29.06 -19.24
C VAL A 607 1.15 -29.37 -20.21
N PRO A 608 0.54 -28.36 -20.87
CA PRO A 608 0.83 -26.93 -20.75
C PRO A 608 0.01 -26.22 -19.68
N ARG A 609 -1.16 -26.71 -19.25
CA ARG A 609 -1.96 -26.07 -18.20
C ARG A 609 -1.52 -26.58 -16.83
N GLY A 610 -0.77 -25.75 -16.11
CA GLY A 610 -0.21 -26.10 -14.80
C GLY A 610 -1.29 -26.58 -13.84
N ARG A 611 -1.11 -27.79 -13.31
CA ARG A 611 -1.94 -28.38 -12.24
C ARG A 611 -1.08 -28.75 -11.07
N GLN A 612 -1.67 -28.74 -9.89
CA GLN A 612 -0.99 -29.25 -8.71
C GLN A 612 -0.75 -30.76 -8.84
N ILE A 613 0.52 -31.15 -8.88
CA ILE A 613 0.97 -32.55 -8.95
C ILE A 613 1.37 -33.10 -7.58
N GLY A 614 1.49 -32.23 -6.58
CA GLY A 614 1.81 -32.61 -5.20
C GLY A 614 2.31 -31.43 -4.38
N TRP A 615 3.02 -31.75 -3.30
CA TRP A 615 3.62 -30.79 -2.37
C TRP A 615 5.14 -30.97 -2.35
N ARG A 616 5.87 -29.92 -1.99
CA ARG A 616 7.30 -30.02 -1.73
C ARG A 616 7.56 -31.02 -0.62
N ARG A 617 8.71 -31.70 -0.67
CA ARG A 617 9.13 -32.57 0.43
C ARG A 617 9.81 -31.73 1.52
N PRO A 618 9.65 -32.07 2.81
CA PRO A 618 10.43 -31.47 3.88
C PRO A 618 11.92 -31.59 3.60
N ARG A 619 12.69 -30.57 3.96
CA ARG A 619 14.14 -30.61 3.79
C ARG A 619 14.71 -31.71 4.70
N ARG A 620 15.41 -32.69 4.12
CA ARG A 620 16.27 -33.59 4.90
C ARG A 620 17.44 -32.78 5.44
N ARG A 621 17.78 -32.90 6.73
CA ARG A 621 18.98 -32.26 7.30
C ARG A 621 20.17 -32.64 6.41
N SER A 622 20.85 -31.63 5.87
CA SER A 622 22.07 -31.89 5.11
C SER A 622 23.08 -32.50 6.08
N PRO A 623 23.74 -33.64 5.75
CA PRO A 623 24.78 -34.22 6.61
C PRO A 623 25.99 -33.28 6.79
N HIS A 624 26.04 -32.16 6.06
CA HIS A 624 27.11 -31.18 6.10
C HIS A 624 26.79 -29.89 6.88
N LEU A 625 25.64 -29.82 7.56
CA LEU A 625 25.26 -28.67 8.39
C LEU A 625 24.94 -29.15 9.80
N ASN A 626 25.63 -28.58 10.79
CA ASN A 626 25.36 -28.90 12.20
C ASN A 626 23.99 -28.32 12.62
N GLY A 627 23.48 -28.72 13.78
CA GLY A 627 22.12 -28.40 14.28
C GLY A 627 21.71 -26.93 14.29
N ASN A 628 22.65 -26.00 14.10
CA ASN A 628 22.44 -24.55 14.03
C ASN A 628 22.47 -23.98 12.59
N GLY A 629 22.59 -24.82 11.55
CA GLY A 629 22.67 -24.37 10.16
C GLY A 629 24.03 -23.81 9.74
N GLU A 630 25.06 -23.96 10.58
CA GLU A 630 26.45 -23.63 10.26
C GLU A 630 27.19 -24.86 9.70
N ALA A 631 28.13 -24.61 8.78
CA ALA A 631 29.09 -25.63 8.36
C ALA A 631 29.94 -26.03 9.58
N PRO A 632 30.22 -27.33 9.81
CA PRO A 632 31.06 -27.75 10.92
C PRO A 632 32.43 -27.07 10.86
N ALA A 633 32.79 -26.40 11.95
CA ALA A 633 34.08 -25.75 12.11
C ALA A 633 35.17 -26.80 12.41
N THR A 634 35.63 -27.55 11.41
CA THR A 634 36.88 -28.32 11.52
C THR A 634 37.53 -28.55 10.16
N GLY A 635 38.80 -28.17 10.03
CA GLY A 635 39.65 -28.36 8.86
C GLY A 635 40.07 -29.81 8.60
N ALA A 636 39.13 -30.69 8.35
CA ALA A 636 39.41 -31.99 7.73
C ALA A 636 39.16 -31.88 6.22
N LYS A 637 40.21 -32.01 5.41
CA LYS A 637 40.08 -32.21 3.97
C LYS A 637 39.14 -33.40 3.74
N PRO A 638 38.16 -33.32 2.82
CA PRO A 638 37.43 -34.51 2.41
C PRO A 638 38.46 -35.47 1.80
N THR A 639 38.62 -36.65 2.39
CA THR A 639 39.28 -37.77 1.73
C THR A 639 38.54 -38.01 0.41
N PRO A 640 39.25 -38.11 -0.73
CA PRO A 640 38.59 -38.44 -1.98
C PRO A 640 37.94 -39.81 -1.79
N ARG A 641 36.61 -39.87 -1.95
CA ARG A 641 35.94 -41.15 -2.14
C ARG A 641 36.58 -41.81 -3.36
N SER A 642 37.00 -43.06 -3.19
CA SER A 642 37.42 -43.93 -4.28
C SER A 642 36.40 -43.81 -5.41
N THR A 643 36.92 -43.59 -6.60
CA THR A 643 36.19 -43.68 -7.87
C THR A 643 35.79 -45.13 -8.09
N GLU A 644 34.72 -45.56 -7.43
CA GLU A 644 33.94 -46.70 -7.91
C GLU A 644 32.85 -46.12 -8.81
N THR A 645 33.13 -46.14 -10.11
CA THR A 645 32.14 -46.05 -11.17
C THR A 645 31.05 -47.09 -10.93
N PRO A 646 29.75 -46.72 -10.87
CA PRO A 646 28.69 -47.71 -10.87
C PRO A 646 28.69 -48.39 -12.25
N SER A 647 28.91 -49.70 -12.27
CA SER A 647 28.75 -50.52 -13.47
C SER A 647 27.29 -50.46 -13.94
N PHE A 648 27.10 -50.01 -15.17
CA PHE A 648 25.85 -50.11 -15.91
C PHE A 648 25.65 -51.57 -16.34
N ASP A 649 25.38 -52.46 -15.40
CA ASP A 649 25.00 -53.86 -15.68
C ASP A 649 24.01 -54.33 -14.61
N SER A 650 22.72 -54.05 -14.84
CA SER A 650 21.57 -54.82 -14.33
C SER A 650 20.23 -54.15 -14.69
N LEU A 651 20.02 -53.90 -15.98
CA LEU A 651 18.66 -53.85 -16.54
C LEU A 651 18.59 -54.88 -17.66
N GLY A 652 18.55 -56.15 -17.26
CA GLY A 652 18.14 -57.22 -18.14
C GLY A 652 16.62 -57.20 -18.31
N GLY A 653 16.19 -57.34 -19.56
CA GLY A 653 14.91 -57.98 -19.88
C GLY A 653 13.88 -57.10 -20.56
N SER A 654 13.89 -57.17 -21.90
CA SER A 654 12.72 -57.24 -22.79
C SER A 654 11.62 -56.18 -22.64
N ASP A 655 11.59 -55.22 -23.57
CA ASP A 655 10.62 -55.29 -24.67
C ASP A 655 10.76 -54.13 -25.65
N LEU A 656 10.39 -54.44 -26.90
CA LEU A 656 10.08 -53.53 -28.02
C LEU A 656 11.24 -53.12 -28.95
N ALA A 657 11.58 -54.06 -29.82
CA ALA A 657 11.80 -53.77 -31.23
C ALA A 657 10.44 -53.61 -31.94
N ARG A 658 10.14 -52.39 -32.42
CA ARG A 658 9.41 -52.09 -33.67
C ARG A 658 9.40 -50.59 -33.94
#